data_AF-A0A3D9E5E0-F1
#
_entry.id   AF-A0A3D9E5E0-F1
#
_cell.length_a   1.000
_cell.length_b   1.000
_cell.length_c   1.000
_cell.angle_alpha   90.00
_cell.angle_beta   90.00
_cell.angle_gamma   90.00
#
_symmetry.space_group_name_H-M   'P 1'
#
loop_
_entity.id
_entity.type
_entity.pdbx_description
1 polymer ?
#
loop_
_entity_poly.entity_id
_entity_poly.type
_entity_poly.pdbx_seq_one_letter_code
_entity_poly.pdbx_strand_id
1 'polypeptide(L)'
;MGTDGDETVSSVDPGELRLSEPGIVVRHVADPERDRIRAEAAALGGRSTLLRFDDARDAGIDITKAHPGSLPQFITGRATMLSNLFRDEVALRTARMAAERITAKNVELRTARGLEPVHLAVGLSAWKIGGVEWSAPVLLRPLAIRRHHGDFELKLHGAFVMNPELARAFRTHLGIQIDPAALAGLAYDQGVFKPQPVIDHIRRLTSHVPTFVVHPRLVISSFADVGSGMARDTHDLDHTLLNALAGHPDDRARITVRRDDPQVIGPDERTPAADTLLLDADAEQERVLARIAAGQSLVVHTLPGTGGTQTVINAIGQLVHDNKRVLVVSARRSTLDGIRHRLAGVGLTGLAVSPHHVRRDLIRAIGRNEKAEQPKVAEIDDALVRLRTVLRDYRSAVTEPHLALGVSALDILRALTSLASTSPAPSTEARFDLATLERLAGRRDAAARALAMAARLGEFRFGPDDSPWYGVSFSRTEDARAAHDLAGKLHTSDVPRLLERGYELIAQTRMRPFQTVSELGSYLKLLQGIRESLDRFSPTVFERPLGELIDAHSPRRDASAMSGPNRRRLKRLSKEYVRPGVHVPDMYEALVRIQQQRTEWQRVVEAGVTPEVPLGLADVNVAWQRTDALLGELDQILGRQGSERLATLPVQRLVRTLAGLAAESTFFDNLVERAQLRSELARLGLEQLLVELSVRHVPEERVGAELEFAWWQSALEHLLRTDRALLGANTSVVDRLERDFRLVDEAHAAAAGPLLAAQLATQWRIGIVDHSDEAAALKRVLKDGLHTAQEMSDAAPTLLRTLAPVWLASPYEVPDVPTDLAFDVVIIADAAALCLAEAAPALRRARQVVLFGDPVVQKPTPFRVSASILGTPDEADEVPFDGTSVFERVAELLPVETLTRSYRAGGEDLSQLVNDAFYGGEIVSLPWAGSYLGRGSLSVDYVEGGVGAPDPVSGAVESPDAEVARVVTLVVEHAVNRASESLMVVTASRTHAERVRASVVAALAGRSDVAEFISRDAAEPFAVLTLEESVAESRDRVVFSLGFGLTRHGRVLSDFGDLSTPDGERLLTVGMTRARRSMVIVSSIRPSAFDDGRLEHGAATLMGILGNLASRNREARLEDLADPLTRALARELRRLGIEVDVDYRGLLPIVARYQGKAVVAESDPETIGESLRETLRLRPQILRRLGWHYVRVHAFDLYSDPAGVASRIGELLGIAPAGAAAPDATTESLDLPD
;
A
#
# COMPACT_ATOMS: atom_id res chain seq x y z
N MET A 1 4.94 -40.46 68.92
CA MET A 1 3.78 -40.31 69.83
C MET A 1 3.71 -38.84 70.20
N GLY A 2 2.70 -38.02 69.93
CA GLY A 2 1.49 -38.10 69.08
C GLY A 2 1.28 -36.70 68.45
N THR A 3 0.86 -36.63 67.20
CA THR A 3 -0.52 -36.38 66.71
C THR A 3 -0.91 -34.90 66.64
N ASP A 4 -0.85 -34.40 65.40
CA ASP A 4 -1.82 -33.57 64.66
C ASP A 4 -2.56 -32.43 65.35
N GLY A 5 -2.40 -31.26 64.74
CA GLY A 5 -3.30 -30.12 64.78
C GLY A 5 -3.19 -29.37 63.45
N ASP A 6 -3.59 -30.06 62.37
CA ASP A 6 -3.78 -29.51 61.03
C ASP A 6 -5.00 -28.58 61.09
N GLU A 7 -4.79 -27.26 61.14
CA GLU A 7 -5.86 -26.27 60.99
C GLU A 7 -6.32 -26.30 59.53
N THR A 8 -7.24 -27.22 59.24
CA THR A 8 -8.03 -27.23 58.02
C THR A 8 -8.72 -25.88 57.86
N VAL A 9 -8.26 -25.08 56.89
CA VAL A 9 -8.98 -23.92 56.39
C VAL A 9 -10.32 -24.43 55.84
N SER A 10 -11.41 -24.24 56.59
CA SER A 10 -12.73 -24.65 56.13
C SER A 10 -13.10 -23.80 54.91
N SER A 11 -13.24 -24.44 53.76
CA SER A 11 -13.92 -23.86 52.60
C SER A 11 -15.38 -23.58 52.99
N VAL A 12 -15.70 -22.32 53.26
CA VAL A 12 -17.08 -21.88 53.56
C VAL A 12 -17.83 -21.75 52.24
N ASP A 13 -18.90 -22.54 52.06
CA ASP A 13 -19.80 -22.43 50.91
C ASP A 13 -20.72 -21.21 51.10
N PRO A 14 -20.76 -20.22 50.18
CA PRO A 14 -21.55 -19.00 50.32
C PRO A 14 -23.05 -19.25 50.58
N GLY A 15 -23.58 -20.41 50.20
CA GLY A 15 -24.95 -20.81 50.43
C GLY A 15 -25.31 -21.15 51.90
N GLU A 16 -24.30 -21.37 52.75
CA GLU A 16 -24.49 -21.74 54.17
C GLU A 16 -24.39 -20.55 55.13
N LEU A 17 -23.92 -19.39 54.66
CA LEU A 17 -23.75 -18.17 55.46
C LEU A 17 -25.09 -17.49 55.77
N ARG A 18 -25.40 -17.35 57.07
CA ARG A 18 -26.49 -16.47 57.54
C ARG A 18 -25.93 -15.04 57.69
N LEU A 19 -26.70 -14.03 57.31
CA LEU A 19 -26.38 -12.58 57.32
C LEU A 19 -25.81 -12.00 58.63
N SER A 20 -25.74 -12.77 59.72
CA SER A 20 -25.39 -12.30 61.06
C SER A 20 -24.41 -13.20 61.83
N GLU A 21 -23.58 -14.01 61.16
CA GLU A 21 -22.55 -14.79 61.87
C GLU A 21 -21.46 -13.86 62.44
N PRO A 22 -21.22 -13.86 63.77
CA PRO A 22 -20.23 -12.98 64.38
C PRO A 22 -18.82 -13.34 63.91
N GLY A 23 -18.10 -12.37 63.36
CA GLY A 23 -16.72 -12.53 62.89
C GLY A 23 -16.57 -12.79 61.39
N ILE A 24 -17.67 -13.00 60.66
CA ILE A 24 -17.66 -13.14 59.20
C ILE A 24 -18.15 -11.84 58.56
N VAL A 25 -17.30 -11.18 57.78
CA VAL A 25 -17.65 -9.98 57.01
C VAL A 25 -17.82 -10.39 55.55
N VAL A 26 -19.04 -10.36 55.04
CA VAL A 26 -19.31 -10.51 53.61
C VAL A 26 -18.75 -9.27 52.90
N ARG A 27 -17.78 -9.49 52.00
CA ARG A 27 -17.16 -8.45 51.18
C ARG A 27 -17.41 -8.72 49.70
N HIS A 28 -17.33 -7.68 48.89
CA HIS A 28 -17.37 -7.84 47.44
C HIS A 28 -16.08 -8.53 46.99
N VAL A 29 -16.16 -9.44 46.00
CA VAL A 29 -14.99 -10.22 45.53
C VAL A 29 -13.84 -9.34 45.05
N ALA A 30 -14.15 -8.14 44.55
CA ALA A 30 -13.14 -7.17 44.11
C ALA A 30 -12.47 -6.38 45.24
N ASP A 31 -12.98 -6.41 46.48
CA ASP A 31 -12.47 -5.56 47.56
C ASP A 31 -10.97 -5.77 47.89
N PRO A 32 -10.42 -7.00 47.93
CA PRO A 32 -8.98 -7.20 48.14
C PRO A 32 -8.12 -6.53 47.07
N GLU A 33 -8.53 -6.61 45.80
CA GLU A 33 -7.81 -5.99 44.69
C GLU A 33 -7.95 -4.47 44.70
N ARG A 34 -9.14 -3.95 45.07
CA ARG A 34 -9.34 -2.50 45.27
C ARG A 34 -8.47 -1.96 46.39
N ASP A 35 -8.36 -2.68 47.51
CA ASP A 35 -7.50 -2.30 48.63
C ASP A 35 -6.02 -2.29 48.21
N ARG A 36 -5.58 -3.28 47.41
CA ARG A 36 -4.24 -3.33 46.81
C ARG A 36 -3.98 -2.13 45.90
N ILE A 37 -4.89 -1.85 44.96
CA ILE A 37 -4.79 -0.71 44.04
C ILE A 37 -4.71 0.61 44.81
N ARG A 38 -5.50 0.81 45.87
CA ARG A 38 -5.45 2.02 46.70
C ARG A 38 -4.13 2.17 47.43
N ALA A 39 -3.60 1.08 48.00
CA ALA A 39 -2.31 1.07 48.69
C ALA A 39 -1.16 1.41 47.72
N GLU A 40 -1.14 0.78 46.55
CA GLU A 40 -0.14 1.04 45.51
C GLU A 40 -0.26 2.46 44.95
N ALA A 41 -1.48 2.93 44.66
CA ALA A 41 -1.75 4.28 44.21
C ALA A 41 -1.23 5.33 45.20
N ALA A 42 -1.35 5.09 46.52
CA ALA A 42 -0.83 5.99 47.55
C ALA A 42 0.70 6.03 47.62
N ALA A 43 1.38 4.96 47.18
CA ALA A 43 2.84 4.85 47.19
C ALA A 43 3.51 5.40 45.91
N LEU A 44 2.74 5.65 44.83
CA LEU A 44 3.26 6.16 43.55
C LEU A 44 4.02 7.47 43.70
N GLY A 45 5.19 7.54 43.05
CA GLY A 45 6.09 8.70 43.11
C GLY A 45 6.94 8.78 44.39
N GLY A 46 6.79 7.81 45.30
CA GLY A 46 7.47 7.76 46.59
C GLY A 46 6.97 8.82 47.58
N ARG A 47 7.82 9.19 48.54
CA ARG A 47 7.47 10.19 49.56
C ARG A 47 7.18 11.54 48.91
N SER A 48 6.01 12.11 49.23
CA SER A 48 5.55 13.41 48.74
C SER A 48 6.55 14.52 49.06
N THR A 49 7.20 15.09 48.04
CA THR A 49 8.12 16.23 48.24
C THR A 49 7.37 17.54 48.55
N LEU A 50 6.04 17.54 48.43
CA LEU A 50 5.19 18.63 48.88
C LEU A 50 4.86 18.59 50.38
N LEU A 51 5.06 17.46 51.07
CA LEU A 51 4.76 17.33 52.51
C LEU A 51 5.94 16.87 53.35
N ARG A 52 6.87 16.11 52.74
CA ARG A 52 8.02 15.48 53.39
C ARG A 52 9.26 15.67 52.50
N PHE A 53 9.56 16.93 52.18
CA PHE A 53 10.77 17.33 51.46
C PHE A 53 12.03 16.97 52.26
N ASP A 54 12.91 16.18 51.64
CA ASP A 54 14.24 15.88 52.17
C ASP A 54 15.17 17.08 51.91
N ASP A 55 15.61 17.71 52.99
CA ASP A 55 16.46 18.90 52.97
C ASP A 55 17.96 18.56 53.04
N ALA A 56 18.34 17.40 52.51
CA ALA A 56 19.74 17.07 52.28
C ALA A 56 20.41 18.10 51.35
N ARG A 57 21.71 18.36 51.56
CA ARG A 57 22.46 19.43 50.84
C ARG A 57 22.51 19.26 49.32
N ASP A 58 22.22 18.07 48.85
CA ASP A 58 22.27 17.64 47.46
C ASP A 58 20.88 17.43 46.83
N ALA A 59 19.81 17.60 47.62
CA ALA A 59 18.42 17.47 47.20
C ALA A 59 17.82 18.75 46.61
N GLY A 60 18.49 19.90 46.70
CA GLY A 60 17.97 21.18 46.20
C GLY A 60 19.04 22.27 46.02
N ILE A 61 18.75 23.26 45.19
CA ILE A 61 19.58 24.46 45.01
C ILE A 61 19.05 25.54 45.97
N ASP A 62 19.80 25.83 47.04
CA ASP A 62 19.47 26.90 47.98
C ASP A 62 19.97 28.25 47.45
N ILE A 63 19.03 29.13 47.07
CA ILE A 63 19.31 30.48 46.58
C ILE A 63 18.98 31.57 47.62
N THR A 64 18.80 31.20 48.89
CA THR A 64 18.45 32.14 49.97
C THR A 64 19.53 33.24 50.14
N LYS A 65 20.79 32.92 49.87
CA LYS A 65 21.93 33.86 49.91
C LYS A 65 22.40 34.30 48.52
N ALA A 66 21.52 34.25 47.51
CA ALA A 66 21.87 34.58 46.13
C ALA A 66 22.27 36.06 45.93
N HIS A 67 22.97 36.32 44.83
CA HIS A 67 23.49 37.64 44.48
C HIS A 67 22.38 38.72 44.42
N PRO A 68 22.49 39.84 45.17
CA PRO A 68 21.44 40.87 45.22
C PRO A 68 21.12 41.53 43.88
N GLY A 69 22.07 41.57 42.95
CA GLY A 69 21.86 42.13 41.61
C GLY A 69 21.16 41.18 40.64
N SER A 70 21.24 39.86 40.86
CA SER A 70 20.74 38.82 39.95
C SER A 70 19.41 38.25 40.43
N LEU A 71 19.20 38.17 41.75
CA LEU A 71 18.00 37.61 42.36
C LEU A 71 16.70 38.35 41.96
N PRO A 72 16.63 39.70 41.92
CA PRO A 72 15.42 40.39 41.44
C PRO A 72 15.11 40.12 39.96
N GLN A 73 16.15 39.98 39.12
CA GLN A 73 15.98 39.66 37.70
C GLN A 73 15.44 38.24 37.51
N PHE A 74 16.00 37.29 38.26
CA PHE A 74 15.53 35.91 38.27
C PHE A 74 14.08 35.79 38.75
N ILE A 75 13.75 36.42 39.88
CA ILE A 75 12.39 36.40 40.45
C ILE A 75 11.36 37.06 39.52
N THR A 76 11.75 38.05 38.73
CA THR A 76 10.86 38.66 37.71
C THR A 76 10.67 37.78 36.46
N GLY A 77 11.32 36.62 36.39
CA GLY A 77 11.15 35.63 35.31
C GLY A 77 12.15 35.77 34.16
N ARG A 78 13.21 36.59 34.31
CA ARG A 78 14.29 36.64 33.32
C ARG A 78 15.16 35.38 33.40
N ALA A 79 15.56 34.87 32.24
CA ALA A 79 16.52 33.79 32.16
C ALA A 79 17.84 34.20 32.84
N THR A 80 18.30 33.39 33.79
CA THR A 80 19.46 33.70 34.64
C THR A 80 20.38 32.49 34.73
N MET A 81 21.67 32.68 34.47
CA MET A 81 22.68 31.63 34.67
C MET A 81 22.88 31.33 36.15
N LEU A 82 23.03 30.06 36.50
CA LEU A 82 23.25 29.59 37.86
C LEU A 82 24.50 30.25 38.48
N SER A 83 25.58 30.37 37.71
CA SER A 83 26.81 31.07 38.12
C SER A 83 26.56 32.53 38.54
N ASN A 84 25.59 33.23 37.96
CA ASN A 84 25.28 34.61 38.32
C ASN A 84 24.55 34.74 39.67
N LEU A 85 24.03 33.65 40.22
CA LEU A 85 23.33 33.63 41.51
C LEU A 85 24.28 33.41 42.70
N PHE A 86 25.46 32.84 42.49
CA PHE A 86 26.40 32.48 43.55
C PHE A 86 27.73 33.26 43.42
N ARG A 87 28.23 33.81 44.53
CA ARG A 87 29.57 34.45 44.60
C ARG A 87 30.68 33.51 45.05
N ASP A 88 30.34 32.52 45.88
CA ASP A 88 31.28 31.57 46.47
C ASP A 88 31.42 30.35 45.56
N GLU A 89 32.67 29.97 45.25
CA GLU A 89 32.97 28.83 44.38
C GLU A 89 32.52 27.49 44.99
N VAL A 90 32.57 27.36 46.33
CA VAL A 90 32.12 26.14 47.00
C VAL A 90 30.61 26.01 46.90
N ALA A 91 29.87 27.08 47.22
CA ALA A 91 28.42 27.13 47.05
C ALA A 91 27.99 26.91 45.58
N LEU A 92 28.69 27.50 44.62
CA LEU A 92 28.42 27.29 43.19
C LEU A 92 28.66 25.83 42.78
N ARG A 93 29.73 25.19 43.29
CA ARG A 93 30.02 23.79 43.01
C ARG A 93 28.91 22.87 43.54
N THR A 94 28.46 23.08 44.77
CA THR A 94 27.32 22.34 45.35
C THR A 94 26.03 22.59 44.55
N ALA A 95 25.74 23.84 44.19
CA ALA A 95 24.58 24.21 43.39
C ALA A 95 24.59 23.55 42.00
N ARG A 96 25.76 23.45 41.35
CA ARG A 96 25.92 22.76 40.06
C ARG A 96 25.66 21.27 40.16
N MET A 97 26.14 20.60 41.21
CA MET A 97 25.83 19.18 41.43
C MET A 97 24.33 18.96 41.64
N ALA A 98 23.67 19.80 42.45
CA ALA A 98 22.23 19.72 42.64
C ALA A 98 21.46 20.02 41.33
N ALA A 99 21.89 21.03 40.57
CA ALA A 99 21.31 21.38 39.27
C ALA A 99 21.41 20.25 38.25
N GLU A 100 22.54 19.53 38.19
CA GLU A 100 22.72 18.38 37.31
C GLU A 100 21.73 17.27 37.63
N ARG A 101 21.54 16.95 38.91
CA ARG A 101 20.58 15.92 39.36
C ARG A 101 19.14 16.33 39.14
N ILE A 102 18.77 17.56 39.50
CA ILE A 102 17.42 18.08 39.27
C ILE A 102 17.11 18.07 37.78
N THR A 103 18.08 18.43 36.93
CA THR A 103 17.90 18.39 35.47
C THR A 103 17.71 16.97 34.96
N ALA A 104 18.54 16.01 35.41
CA ALA A 104 18.40 14.61 35.03
C ALA A 104 17.04 14.03 35.48
N LYS A 105 16.66 14.25 36.74
CA LYS A 105 15.37 13.83 37.31
C LYS A 105 14.18 14.50 36.60
N ASN A 106 14.32 15.76 36.21
CA ASN A 106 13.30 16.46 35.42
C ASN A 106 13.14 15.87 34.02
N VAL A 107 14.23 15.48 33.36
CA VAL A 107 14.16 14.80 32.05
C VAL A 107 13.46 13.45 32.19
N GLU A 108 13.86 12.64 33.16
CA GLU A 108 13.20 11.36 33.48
C GLU A 108 11.69 11.53 33.71
N LEU A 109 11.29 12.36 34.68
CA LEU A 109 9.89 12.53 35.08
C LEU A 109 9.06 13.20 33.98
N ARG A 110 9.61 14.16 33.24
CA ARG A 110 8.86 14.80 32.16
C ARG A 110 8.68 13.87 30.96
N THR A 111 9.71 13.13 30.57
CA THR A 111 9.65 12.30 29.38
C THR A 111 8.89 11.00 29.65
N ALA A 112 9.18 10.29 30.75
CA ALA A 112 8.59 8.98 31.05
C ALA A 112 7.29 9.06 31.86
N ARG A 113 7.07 10.13 32.64
CA ARG A 113 5.90 10.28 33.54
C ARG A 113 4.98 11.45 33.16
N GLY A 114 5.39 12.31 32.24
CA GLY A 114 4.60 13.48 31.86
C GLY A 114 4.48 14.53 32.97
N LEU A 115 5.32 14.47 34.00
CA LEU A 115 5.30 15.38 35.14
C LEU A 115 6.20 16.59 34.92
N GLU A 116 5.80 17.76 35.41
CA GLU A 116 6.62 18.98 35.43
C GLU A 116 6.95 19.38 36.88
N PRO A 117 7.87 18.66 37.56
CA PRO A 117 8.00 18.77 39.01
C PRO A 117 8.91 19.93 39.46
N VAL A 118 9.69 20.56 38.58
CA VAL A 118 10.70 21.54 39.00
C VAL A 118 10.05 22.88 39.39
N HIS A 119 10.19 23.25 40.65
CA HIS A 119 9.65 24.50 41.19
C HIS A 119 10.67 25.24 42.04
N LEU A 120 10.52 26.57 42.09
CA LEU A 120 11.06 27.40 43.16
C LEU A 120 10.10 27.35 44.35
N ALA A 121 10.54 26.77 45.46
CA ALA A 121 9.89 26.84 46.75
C ALA A 121 10.27 28.13 47.50
N VAL A 122 9.28 28.79 48.07
CA VAL A 122 9.43 29.97 48.92
C VAL A 122 8.87 29.66 50.29
N GLY A 123 9.73 29.69 51.30
CA GLY A 123 9.41 29.29 52.66
C GLY A 123 9.33 27.77 52.79
N LEU A 124 9.95 27.22 53.84
CA LEU A 124 9.82 25.81 54.22
C LEU A 124 9.18 25.75 55.60
N SER A 125 8.00 25.14 55.69
CA SER A 125 7.33 24.84 56.95
C SER A 125 7.75 23.47 57.46
N ALA A 126 7.96 23.34 58.77
CA ALA A 126 8.28 22.08 59.44
C ALA A 126 7.40 21.89 60.68
N TRP A 127 6.88 20.68 60.91
CA TRP A 127 6.11 20.33 62.11
C TRP A 127 6.17 18.83 62.41
N LYS A 128 5.73 18.42 63.61
CA LYS A 128 5.73 17.00 64.02
C LYS A 128 4.34 16.55 64.46
N ILE A 129 3.87 15.43 63.91
CA ILE A 129 2.60 14.79 64.30
C ILE A 129 2.81 13.26 64.27
N GLY A 130 2.34 12.56 65.31
CA GLY A 130 2.40 11.09 65.36
C GLY A 130 3.82 10.51 65.30
N GLY A 131 4.82 11.23 65.82
CA GLY A 131 6.23 10.83 65.75
C GLY A 131 6.89 11.07 64.38
N VAL A 132 6.12 11.53 63.38
CA VAL A 132 6.60 11.84 62.03
C VAL A 132 6.96 13.31 61.89
N GLU A 133 8.16 13.59 61.37
CA GLU A 133 8.56 14.92 60.94
C GLU A 133 8.05 15.22 59.52
N TRP A 134 7.48 16.40 59.36
CA TRP A 134 6.95 16.95 58.11
C TRP A 134 7.76 18.18 57.71
N SER A 135 8.00 18.34 56.42
CA SER A 135 8.75 19.46 55.83
C SER A 135 8.13 19.78 54.47
N ALA A 136 7.49 20.94 54.36
CA ALA A 136 6.69 21.29 53.20
C ALA A 136 7.02 22.71 52.69
N PRO A 137 7.17 22.91 51.38
CA PRO A 137 7.26 24.25 50.80
C PRO A 137 5.95 25.01 50.99
N VAL A 138 6.03 26.31 51.23
CA VAL A 138 4.84 27.16 51.46
C VAL A 138 4.25 27.64 50.13
N LEU A 139 5.04 28.37 49.33
CA LEU A 139 4.66 28.73 47.97
C LEU A 139 5.57 28.02 46.97
N LEU A 140 5.01 27.74 45.80
CA LEU A 140 5.69 27.12 44.68
C LEU A 140 5.54 28.01 43.45
N ARG A 141 6.57 28.05 42.61
CA ARG A 141 6.48 28.64 41.28
C ARG A 141 7.19 27.76 40.25
N PRO A 142 6.53 27.38 39.15
CA PRO A 142 7.14 26.54 38.12
C PRO A 142 8.44 27.13 37.59
N LEU A 143 9.44 26.27 37.40
CA LEU A 143 10.77 26.66 36.96
C LEU A 143 11.25 25.72 35.85
N ALA A 144 11.73 26.29 34.73
CA ALA A 144 12.52 25.53 33.78
C ALA A 144 14.00 25.65 34.15
N ILE A 145 14.65 24.51 34.20
CA ILE A 145 16.09 24.37 34.34
C ILE A 145 16.62 23.68 33.09
N ARG A 146 17.65 24.26 32.48
CA ARG A 146 18.28 23.72 31.28
C ARG A 146 19.79 23.82 31.43
N ARG A 147 20.52 22.84 30.92
CA ARG A 147 21.99 22.92 30.85
C ARG A 147 22.38 23.88 29.72
N HIS A 148 23.32 24.77 29.99
CA HIS A 148 23.87 25.71 29.02
C HIS A 148 25.40 25.69 29.09
N HIS A 149 26.01 24.94 28.17
CA HIS A 149 27.44 24.59 28.20
C HIS A 149 27.86 23.92 29.53
N GLY A 150 28.78 24.54 30.28
CA GLY A 150 29.24 24.08 31.61
C GLY A 150 28.46 24.67 32.79
N ASP A 151 27.34 25.37 32.53
CA ASP A 151 26.49 25.98 33.57
C ASP A 151 25.01 25.61 33.34
N PHE A 152 24.10 26.19 34.12
CA PHE A 152 22.66 25.95 34.01
C PHE A 152 21.89 27.27 33.88
N GLU A 153 20.97 27.34 32.92
CA GLU A 153 20.03 28.43 32.77
C GLU A 153 18.74 28.12 33.56
N LEU A 154 18.31 29.08 34.37
CA LEU A 154 17.10 29.00 35.17
C LEU A 154 16.09 30.07 34.73
N LYS A 155 14.83 29.68 34.58
CA LYS A 155 13.73 30.58 34.21
C LYS A 155 12.45 30.24 34.97
N LEU A 156 11.85 31.23 35.63
CA LEU A 156 10.55 31.08 36.28
C LEU A 156 9.40 31.28 35.29
N HIS A 157 8.33 30.52 35.48
CA HIS A 157 7.11 30.56 34.68
C HIS A 157 5.90 30.78 35.59
N GLY A 158 4.83 31.33 35.03
CA GLY A 158 3.57 31.54 35.77
C GLY A 158 3.71 32.42 37.02
N ALA A 159 2.76 32.25 37.93
CA ALA A 159 2.68 32.94 39.22
C ALA A 159 3.03 31.99 40.38
N PHE A 160 3.24 32.55 41.58
CA PHE A 160 3.33 31.75 42.80
C PHE A 160 1.96 31.16 43.14
N VAL A 161 1.95 29.90 43.55
CA VAL A 161 0.78 29.20 44.08
C VAL A 161 1.12 28.67 45.46
N MET A 162 0.15 28.64 46.37
CA MET A 162 0.32 27.95 47.66
C MET A 162 0.44 26.45 47.40
N ASN A 163 1.32 25.78 48.13
CA ASN A 163 1.43 24.33 48.10
C ASN A 163 0.07 23.69 48.48
N PRO A 164 -0.60 22.97 47.55
CA PRO A 164 -1.94 22.44 47.76
C PRO A 164 -1.97 21.34 48.83
N GLU A 165 -0.91 20.55 48.93
CA GLU A 165 -0.81 19.50 49.95
C GLU A 165 -0.63 20.10 51.33
N LEU A 166 0.16 21.17 51.47
CA LEU A 166 0.26 21.92 52.72
C LEU A 166 -1.07 22.58 53.10
N ALA A 167 -1.80 23.18 52.15
CA ALA A 167 -3.12 23.73 52.40
C ALA A 167 -4.09 22.66 52.92
N ARG A 168 -4.00 21.43 52.40
CA ARG A 168 -4.79 20.31 52.92
C ARG A 168 -4.33 19.87 54.30
N ALA A 169 -3.02 19.76 54.53
CA ALA A 169 -2.47 19.45 55.85
C ALA A 169 -2.88 20.49 56.89
N PHE A 170 -2.96 21.78 56.55
CA PHE A 170 -3.51 22.80 57.44
C PHE A 170 -4.94 22.46 57.87
N ARG A 171 -5.81 22.03 56.94
CA ARG A 171 -7.19 21.65 57.26
C ARG A 171 -7.27 20.35 58.05
N THR A 172 -6.55 19.31 57.63
CA THR A 172 -6.70 17.95 58.17
C THR A 172 -5.87 17.72 59.44
N HIS A 173 -4.63 18.20 59.47
CA HIS A 173 -3.72 18.02 60.60
C HIS A 173 -3.89 19.10 61.67
N LEU A 174 -4.20 20.33 61.26
CA LEU A 174 -4.16 21.51 62.15
C LEU A 174 -5.54 22.19 62.32
N GLY A 175 -6.57 21.80 61.57
CA GLY A 175 -7.90 22.43 61.63
C GLY A 175 -7.96 23.87 61.13
N ILE A 176 -6.93 24.34 60.40
CA ILE A 176 -6.80 25.72 59.90
C ILE A 176 -7.28 25.78 58.44
N GLN A 177 -8.19 26.72 58.13
CA GLN A 177 -8.57 27.03 56.76
C GLN A 177 -7.80 28.26 56.24
N ILE A 178 -7.25 28.14 55.04
CA ILE A 178 -6.48 29.19 54.36
C ILE A 178 -7.00 29.32 52.95
N ASP A 179 -7.20 30.55 52.49
CA ASP A 179 -7.43 30.86 51.07
C ASP A 179 -6.08 30.86 50.33
N PRO A 180 -5.84 29.88 49.43
CA PRO A 180 -4.58 29.77 48.69
C PRO A 180 -4.26 30.99 47.82
N ALA A 181 -5.28 31.59 47.18
CA ALA A 181 -5.10 32.70 46.26
C ALA A 181 -4.79 33.99 47.02
N ALA A 182 -5.52 34.24 48.12
CA ALA A 182 -5.23 35.38 48.99
C ALA A 182 -3.83 35.31 49.59
N LEU A 183 -3.40 34.12 50.04
CA LEU A 183 -2.06 33.92 50.59
C LEU A 183 -0.97 34.14 49.53
N ALA A 184 -1.13 33.59 48.32
CA ALA A 184 -0.18 33.81 47.23
C ALA A 184 -0.11 35.30 46.81
N GLY A 185 -1.23 36.02 46.87
CA GLY A 185 -1.29 37.45 46.60
C GLY A 185 -0.43 38.30 47.55
N LEU A 186 -0.29 37.89 48.83
CA LEU A 186 0.59 38.56 49.81
C LEU A 186 2.08 38.51 49.41
N ALA A 187 2.47 37.62 48.49
CA ALA A 187 3.83 37.54 47.99
C ALA A 187 4.20 38.71 47.06
N TYR A 188 3.24 39.54 46.65
CA TYR A 188 3.43 40.67 45.75
C TYR A 188 3.02 41.99 46.41
N ASP A 189 3.90 42.99 46.33
CA ASP A 189 3.65 44.35 46.79
C ASP A 189 4.07 45.33 45.68
N GLN A 190 3.10 46.05 45.10
CA GLN A 190 3.28 46.92 43.93
C GLN A 190 4.04 46.27 42.76
N GLY A 191 3.80 44.97 42.53
CA GLY A 191 4.48 44.19 41.48
C GLY A 191 5.88 43.69 41.85
N VAL A 192 6.39 44.02 43.04
CA VAL A 192 7.65 43.50 43.58
C VAL A 192 7.37 42.29 44.45
N PHE A 193 8.10 41.20 44.23
CA PHE A 193 7.99 40.00 45.05
C PHE A 193 8.62 40.20 46.43
N LYS A 194 7.85 39.94 47.49
CA LYS A 194 8.28 39.99 48.89
C LYS A 194 7.76 38.74 49.61
N PRO A 195 8.62 37.80 50.04
CA PRO A 195 8.18 36.56 50.70
C PRO A 195 7.78 36.75 52.17
N GLN A 196 8.24 37.83 52.82
CA GLN A 196 8.07 38.05 54.26
C GLN A 196 6.59 38.14 54.72
N PRO A 197 5.69 38.86 54.03
CA PRO A 197 4.28 38.95 54.44
C PRO A 197 3.57 37.59 54.49
N VAL A 198 3.90 36.69 53.57
CA VAL A 198 3.37 35.32 53.52
C VAL A 198 3.84 34.52 54.74
N ILE A 199 5.14 34.58 55.04
CA ILE A 199 5.76 33.86 56.15
C ILE A 199 5.20 34.37 57.49
N ASP A 200 5.08 35.68 57.66
CA ASP A 200 4.51 36.28 58.86
C ASP A 200 3.04 35.93 59.03
N HIS A 201 2.28 35.84 57.93
CA HIS A 201 0.90 35.38 57.96
C HIS A 201 0.77 33.95 58.46
N ILE A 202 1.57 33.02 57.93
CA ILE A 202 1.55 31.63 58.40
C ILE A 202 1.98 31.53 59.86
N ARG A 203 3.06 32.20 60.27
CA ARG A 203 3.53 32.20 61.66
C ARG A 203 2.46 32.68 62.65
N ARG A 204 1.66 33.68 62.27
CA ARG A 204 0.52 34.13 63.08
C ARG A 204 -0.55 33.05 63.19
N LEU A 205 -0.94 32.46 62.06
CA LEU A 205 -1.96 31.39 62.03
C LEU A 205 -1.54 30.16 62.84
N THR A 206 -0.26 29.80 62.82
CA THR A 206 0.26 28.58 63.46
C THR A 206 0.88 28.83 64.84
N SER A 207 0.72 30.03 65.42
CA SER A 207 1.33 30.39 66.71
C SER A 207 0.92 29.49 67.89
N HIS A 208 -0.23 28.83 67.77
CA HIS A 208 -0.76 27.88 68.76
C HIS A 208 -0.24 26.44 68.58
N VAL A 209 0.53 26.15 67.53
CA VAL A 209 1.07 24.81 67.23
C VAL A 209 2.56 24.77 67.64
N PRO A 210 2.93 24.16 68.78
CA PRO A 210 4.28 24.31 69.36
C PRO A 210 5.42 23.79 68.48
N THR A 211 5.15 22.77 67.66
CA THR A 211 6.16 22.16 66.77
C THR A 211 6.25 22.84 65.41
N PHE A 212 5.36 23.77 65.08
CA PHE A 212 5.27 24.34 63.74
C PHE A 212 6.22 25.53 63.59
N VAL A 213 7.12 25.46 62.61
CA VAL A 213 8.09 26.52 62.29
C VAL A 213 8.07 26.80 60.80
N VAL A 214 8.25 28.05 60.40
CA VAL A 214 8.45 28.45 58.99
C VAL A 214 9.81 29.09 58.82
N HIS A 215 10.66 28.49 57.99
CA HIS A 215 11.98 28.97 57.62
C HIS A 215 11.91 29.81 56.32
N PRO A 216 12.46 31.04 56.29
CA PRO A 216 12.45 31.91 55.12
C PRO A 216 13.50 31.49 54.08
N ARG A 217 13.32 30.32 53.46
CA ARG A 217 14.26 29.76 52.48
C ARG A 217 13.72 29.82 51.05
N LEU A 218 14.63 29.94 50.10
CA LEU A 218 14.35 29.89 48.66
C LEU A 218 15.09 28.69 48.09
N VAL A 219 14.36 27.63 47.73
CA VAL A 219 14.95 26.35 47.31
C VAL A 219 14.37 25.93 45.98
N ILE A 220 15.23 25.55 45.03
CA ILE A 220 14.81 24.96 43.75
C ILE A 220 15.02 23.45 43.84
N SER A 221 13.96 22.68 43.60
CA SER A 221 14.02 21.21 43.57
C SER A 221 12.81 20.63 42.81
N SER A 222 12.70 19.31 42.82
CA SER A 222 11.58 18.53 42.31
C SER A 222 10.46 18.45 43.35
N PHE A 223 9.39 19.21 43.11
CA PHE A 223 8.21 19.37 43.97
C PHE A 223 6.96 18.89 43.22
N ALA A 224 6.50 17.69 43.54
CA ALA A 224 5.24 17.13 43.07
C ALA A 224 4.72 16.08 44.06
N ASP A 225 3.40 15.88 44.05
CA ASP A 225 2.72 14.86 44.83
C ASP A 225 1.83 14.02 43.92
N VAL A 226 2.22 12.76 43.71
CA VAL A 226 1.47 11.81 42.87
C VAL A 226 0.56 10.97 43.75
N GLY A 227 1.13 10.31 44.77
CA GLY A 227 0.43 9.32 45.58
C GLY A 227 -0.84 9.84 46.24
N SER A 228 -0.81 11.03 46.85
CA SER A 228 -2.00 11.53 47.56
C SER A 228 -3.14 11.89 46.60
N GLY A 229 -2.83 12.39 45.40
CA GLY A 229 -3.82 12.64 44.33
C GLY A 229 -4.46 11.35 43.85
N MET A 230 -3.63 10.37 43.49
CA MET A 230 -4.06 9.05 43.04
C MET A 230 -4.92 8.34 44.08
N ALA A 231 -4.50 8.31 45.35
CA ALA A 231 -5.23 7.67 46.44
C ALA A 231 -6.62 8.29 46.71
N ARG A 232 -6.75 9.61 46.59
CA ARG A 232 -8.04 10.29 46.69
C ARG A 232 -8.97 9.88 45.55
N ASP A 233 -8.42 9.77 44.35
CA ASP A 233 -9.22 9.45 43.19
C ASP A 233 -9.65 7.98 43.14
N THR A 234 -8.80 7.08 43.64
CA THR A 234 -9.07 5.63 43.74
C THR A 234 -9.88 5.23 44.97
N HIS A 235 -10.47 6.17 45.71
CA HIS A 235 -11.35 5.82 46.84
C HIS A 235 -12.54 4.95 46.40
N ASP A 236 -13.10 5.25 45.23
CA ASP A 236 -14.18 4.50 44.60
C ASP A 236 -13.71 3.87 43.27
N LEU A 237 -13.63 2.53 43.28
CA LEU A 237 -13.18 1.70 42.17
C LEU A 237 -14.27 0.71 41.73
N ASP A 238 -15.54 0.99 42.04
CA ASP A 238 -16.64 0.15 41.58
C ASP A 238 -16.93 0.39 40.09
N HIS A 239 -16.32 -0.44 39.25
CA HIS A 239 -16.40 -0.36 37.80
C HIS A 239 -16.35 -1.75 37.19
N THR A 240 -17.19 -2.03 36.18
CA THR A 240 -17.33 -3.35 35.55
C THR A 240 -15.98 -3.96 35.13
N LEU A 241 -15.07 -3.17 34.53
CA LEU A 241 -13.77 -3.68 34.08
C LEU A 241 -12.85 -3.98 35.25
N LEU A 242 -12.77 -3.08 36.24
CA LEU A 242 -11.96 -3.29 37.43
C LEU A 242 -12.47 -4.49 38.24
N ASN A 243 -13.79 -4.67 38.32
CA ASN A 243 -14.42 -5.80 38.98
C ASN A 243 -14.13 -7.12 38.24
N ALA A 244 -14.21 -7.12 36.92
CA ALA A 244 -13.89 -8.29 36.10
C ALA A 244 -12.42 -8.70 36.23
N LEU A 245 -11.50 -7.73 36.24
CA LEU A 245 -10.06 -7.95 36.49
C LEU A 245 -9.82 -8.51 37.90
N ALA A 246 -10.61 -8.06 38.88
CA ALA A 246 -10.57 -8.58 40.24
C ALA A 246 -11.33 -9.92 40.43
N GLY A 247 -11.78 -10.56 39.34
CA GLY A 247 -12.38 -11.90 39.37
C GLY A 247 -13.90 -11.94 39.57
N HIS A 248 -14.62 -10.81 39.47
CA HIS A 248 -16.08 -10.83 39.57
C HIS A 248 -16.72 -11.57 38.39
N PRO A 249 -17.47 -12.67 38.62
CA PRO A 249 -17.92 -13.56 37.55
C PRO A 249 -18.91 -12.89 36.59
N ASP A 250 -19.92 -12.16 37.09
CA ASP A 250 -20.93 -11.53 36.23
C ASP A 250 -20.35 -10.39 35.38
N ASP A 251 -19.55 -9.52 35.97
CA ASP A 251 -18.88 -8.44 35.24
C ASP A 251 -17.86 -8.99 34.23
N ARG A 252 -17.14 -10.06 34.58
CA ARG A 252 -16.29 -10.78 33.62
C ARG A 252 -17.12 -11.33 32.46
N ALA A 253 -18.25 -11.99 32.73
CA ALA A 253 -19.15 -12.49 31.69
C ALA A 253 -19.71 -11.37 30.81
N ARG A 254 -20.05 -10.21 31.37
CA ARG A 254 -20.53 -9.02 30.63
C ARG A 254 -19.48 -8.45 29.68
N ILE A 255 -18.21 -8.46 30.08
CA ILE A 255 -17.11 -7.90 29.32
C ILE A 255 -16.62 -8.85 28.23
N THR A 256 -16.58 -10.16 28.52
CA THR A 256 -16.11 -11.18 27.58
C THR A 256 -17.17 -11.62 26.57
N VAL A 257 -18.38 -11.03 26.60
CA VAL A 257 -19.41 -11.29 25.59
C VAL A 257 -18.84 -10.97 24.21
N ARG A 258 -18.74 -12.00 23.37
CA ARG A 258 -18.34 -11.86 21.97
C ARG A 258 -19.39 -11.03 21.23
N ARG A 259 -18.96 -9.91 20.68
CA ARG A 259 -19.74 -9.09 19.74
C ARG A 259 -19.28 -9.41 18.33
N ASP A 260 -20.19 -9.33 17.36
CA ASP A 260 -19.82 -9.45 15.96
C ASP A 260 -18.95 -8.27 15.55
N ASP A 261 -17.98 -8.52 14.69
CA ASP A 261 -17.11 -7.47 14.18
C ASP A 261 -17.91 -6.59 13.20
N PRO A 262 -17.79 -5.26 13.30
CA PRO A 262 -18.52 -4.35 12.44
C PRO A 262 -18.05 -4.50 10.98
N GLN A 263 -19.00 -4.46 10.04
CA GLN A 263 -18.67 -4.45 8.62
C GLN A 263 -17.95 -3.14 8.26
N VAL A 264 -16.69 -3.25 7.81
CA VAL A 264 -15.91 -2.12 7.34
C VAL A 264 -16.21 -1.88 5.88
N ILE A 265 -16.81 -0.73 5.57
CA ILE A 265 -16.99 -0.27 4.18
C ILE A 265 -15.69 0.43 3.77
N GLY A 266 -15.02 -0.10 2.74
CA GLY A 266 -13.77 0.46 2.23
C GLY A 266 -13.94 1.89 1.66
N PRO A 267 -12.86 2.68 1.57
CA PRO A 267 -12.94 4.09 1.16
C PRO A 267 -13.49 4.28 -0.26
N ASP A 268 -13.36 3.27 -1.13
CA ASP A 268 -13.86 3.27 -2.50
C ASP A 268 -15.39 3.13 -2.61
N GLU A 269 -16.04 2.62 -1.56
CA GLU A 269 -17.50 2.41 -1.45
C GLU A 269 -18.16 3.39 -0.48
N ARG A 270 -17.36 3.99 0.40
CA ARG A 270 -17.81 4.95 1.40
C ARG A 270 -18.29 6.24 0.72
N THR A 271 -19.47 6.72 1.12
CA THR A 271 -19.97 8.03 0.70
C THR A 271 -19.06 9.14 1.23
N PRO A 272 -18.83 10.25 0.50
CA PRO A 272 -17.99 11.35 0.97
C PRO A 272 -18.36 11.86 2.38
N ALA A 273 -19.65 11.96 2.69
CA ALA A 273 -20.14 12.41 4.00
C ALA A 273 -19.81 11.46 5.16
N ALA A 274 -19.53 10.18 4.88
CA ALA A 274 -19.15 9.19 5.89
C ALA A 274 -17.63 9.01 6.01
N ASP A 275 -16.84 9.59 5.09
CA ASP A 275 -15.38 9.52 5.08
C ASP A 275 -14.80 10.65 5.96
N THR A 276 -14.95 10.49 7.27
CA THR A 276 -14.67 11.52 8.29
C THR A 276 -13.29 11.39 8.96
N LEU A 277 -12.40 10.56 8.39
CA LEU A 277 -11.07 10.34 8.94
C LEU A 277 -10.23 11.63 8.86
N LEU A 278 -9.59 12.01 9.98
CA LEU A 278 -8.80 13.24 10.07
C LEU A 278 -7.40 13.08 9.43
N LEU A 279 -6.90 11.86 9.42
CA LEU A 279 -5.63 11.45 8.84
C LEU A 279 -5.88 10.20 8.01
N ASP A 280 -5.00 9.93 7.05
CA ASP A 280 -5.03 8.69 6.28
C ASP A 280 -5.00 7.46 7.19
N ALA A 281 -5.58 6.35 6.75
CA ALA A 281 -5.58 5.08 7.48
C ALA A 281 -5.51 3.92 6.50
N ASP A 282 -4.79 2.86 6.87
CA ASP A 282 -4.87 1.58 6.16
C ASP A 282 -6.08 0.76 6.64
N ALA A 283 -6.26 -0.41 6.01
CA ALA A 283 -7.34 -1.33 6.35
C ALA A 283 -7.27 -1.88 7.78
N GLU A 284 -6.08 -2.02 8.39
CA GLU A 284 -5.93 -2.50 9.78
C GLU A 284 -6.41 -1.42 10.75
N GLN A 285 -5.99 -0.18 10.53
CA GLN A 285 -6.42 0.98 11.28
C GLN A 285 -7.92 1.23 11.12
N GLU A 286 -8.48 1.14 9.91
CA GLU A 286 -9.92 1.30 9.69
C GLU A 286 -10.76 0.23 10.40
N ARG A 287 -10.29 -1.02 10.49
CA ARG A 287 -10.95 -2.07 11.29
C ARG A 287 -10.98 -1.71 12.77
N VAL A 288 -9.86 -1.27 13.34
CA VAL A 288 -9.79 -0.80 14.73
C VAL A 288 -10.77 0.36 14.95
N LEU A 289 -10.78 1.34 14.04
CA LEU A 289 -11.68 2.50 14.12
C LEU A 289 -13.15 2.12 14.05
N ALA A 290 -13.52 1.16 13.20
CA ALA A 290 -14.89 0.66 13.10
C ALA A 290 -15.35 0.00 14.41
N ARG A 291 -14.49 -0.77 15.08
CA ARG A 291 -14.79 -1.37 16.40
C ARG A 291 -14.95 -0.32 17.49
N ILE A 292 -14.09 0.70 17.48
CA ILE A 292 -14.20 1.85 18.40
C ILE A 292 -15.54 2.56 18.19
N ALA A 293 -15.90 2.88 16.95
CA ALA A 293 -17.16 3.55 16.59
C ALA A 293 -18.40 2.70 16.97
N ALA A 294 -18.30 1.37 16.88
CA ALA A 294 -19.33 0.43 17.32
C ALA A 294 -19.45 0.31 18.86
N GLY A 295 -18.64 1.05 19.64
CA GLY A 295 -18.70 1.04 21.09
C GLY A 295 -18.08 -0.21 21.74
N GLN A 296 -17.17 -0.90 21.04
CA GLN A 296 -16.46 -2.07 21.57
C GLN A 296 -15.21 -1.61 22.35
N SER A 297 -15.02 -2.12 23.57
CA SER A 297 -13.75 -1.97 24.28
C SER A 297 -12.74 -2.99 23.74
N LEU A 298 -11.51 -2.56 23.48
CA LEU A 298 -10.48 -3.40 22.86
C LEU A 298 -9.06 -2.97 23.24
N VAL A 299 -8.12 -3.88 23.03
CA VAL A 299 -6.68 -3.64 23.12
C VAL A 299 -6.11 -3.61 21.71
N VAL A 300 -5.20 -2.67 21.45
CA VAL A 300 -4.53 -2.48 20.16
C VAL A 300 -3.02 -2.61 20.37
N HIS A 301 -2.45 -3.71 19.91
CA HIS A 301 -1.00 -3.91 19.90
C HIS A 301 -0.40 -3.09 18.75
N THR A 302 0.32 -2.03 19.09
CA THR A 302 0.91 -1.11 18.11
C THR A 302 2.38 -1.41 17.91
N LEU A 303 2.71 -2.24 16.92
CA LEU A 303 4.10 -2.55 16.62
C LEU A 303 4.87 -1.27 16.17
N PRO A 304 6.20 -1.24 16.25
CA PRO A 304 6.98 -0.06 15.94
C PRO A 304 6.72 0.50 14.53
N GLY A 305 6.19 1.72 14.48
CA GLY A 305 5.99 2.45 13.22
C GLY A 305 4.65 2.22 12.53
N THR A 306 3.71 1.50 13.14
CA THR A 306 2.41 1.18 12.52
C THR A 306 1.34 2.26 12.65
N GLY A 307 1.73 3.44 13.14
CA GLY A 307 0.84 4.61 13.18
C GLY A 307 -0.13 4.63 14.35
N GLY A 308 0.15 4.00 15.50
CA GLY A 308 -0.75 4.02 16.68
C GLY A 308 -1.29 5.42 17.06
N THR A 309 -0.45 6.45 17.09
CA THR A 309 -0.89 7.84 17.34
C THR A 309 -1.84 8.38 16.25
N GLN A 310 -1.64 7.97 14.99
CA GLN A 310 -2.51 8.34 13.87
C GLN A 310 -3.88 7.68 14.03
N THR A 311 -3.94 6.41 14.41
CA THR A 311 -5.18 5.70 14.76
C THR A 311 -5.91 6.37 15.92
N VAL A 312 -5.19 6.78 16.98
CA VAL A 312 -5.78 7.52 18.11
C VAL A 312 -6.41 8.84 17.65
N ILE A 313 -5.76 9.59 16.76
CA ILE A 313 -6.31 10.86 16.24
C ILE A 313 -7.56 10.63 15.40
N ASN A 314 -7.57 9.62 14.55
CA ASN A 314 -8.75 9.24 13.79
C ASN A 314 -9.90 8.79 14.69
N ALA A 315 -9.61 8.04 15.75
CA ALA A 315 -10.60 7.64 16.75
C ALA A 315 -11.20 8.87 17.46
N ILE A 316 -10.36 9.83 17.86
CA ILE A 316 -10.81 11.10 18.44
C ILE A 316 -11.72 11.85 17.46
N GLY A 317 -11.31 11.96 16.19
CA GLY A 317 -12.10 12.63 15.16
C GLY A 317 -13.50 12.03 15.00
N GLN A 318 -13.57 10.71 14.87
CA GLN A 318 -14.83 9.98 14.74
C GLN A 318 -15.72 10.13 15.99
N LEU A 319 -15.15 9.96 17.18
CA LEU A 319 -15.90 10.04 18.44
C LEU A 319 -16.42 11.46 18.70
N VAL A 320 -15.63 12.49 18.41
CA VAL A 320 -16.06 13.89 18.54
C VAL A 320 -17.15 14.22 17.52
N HIS A 321 -17.02 13.74 16.28
CA HIS A 321 -18.07 13.87 15.26
C HIS A 321 -19.41 13.30 15.76
N ASP A 322 -19.37 12.18 16.49
CA ASP A 322 -20.52 11.51 17.10
C ASP A 322 -20.93 12.09 18.47
N ASN A 323 -20.42 13.28 18.83
CA ASN A 323 -20.69 14.00 20.09
C ASN A 323 -20.30 13.26 21.37
N LYS A 324 -19.28 12.40 21.29
CA LYS A 324 -18.71 11.67 22.42
C LYS A 324 -17.61 12.48 23.09
N ARG A 325 -17.54 12.37 24.41
CA ARG A 325 -16.43 12.94 25.20
C ARG A 325 -15.32 11.91 25.39
N VAL A 326 -14.09 12.29 25.10
CA VAL A 326 -12.92 11.40 25.10
C VAL A 326 -11.88 11.88 26.11
N LEU A 327 -11.36 10.96 26.92
CA LEU A 327 -10.15 11.19 27.73
C LEU A 327 -9.02 10.36 27.12
N VAL A 328 -7.92 11.00 26.77
CA VAL A 328 -6.70 10.33 26.32
C VAL A 328 -5.64 10.44 27.41
N VAL A 329 -5.14 9.29 27.85
CA VAL A 329 -4.14 9.17 28.90
C VAL A 329 -2.86 8.57 28.34
N SER A 330 -1.73 9.14 28.71
CA SER A 330 -0.40 8.63 28.33
C SER A 330 0.62 8.99 29.39
N ALA A 331 1.47 8.03 29.77
CA ALA A 331 2.62 8.30 30.64
C ALA A 331 3.62 9.27 29.98
N ARG A 332 3.70 9.25 28.64
CA ARG A 332 4.71 9.99 27.88
C ARG A 332 4.18 11.34 27.46
N ARG A 333 4.96 12.39 27.78
CA ARG A 333 4.63 13.75 27.34
C ARG A 333 4.69 13.92 25.82
N SER A 334 5.65 13.27 25.17
CA SER A 334 5.82 13.31 23.72
C SER A 334 4.61 12.77 22.96
N THR A 335 3.95 11.72 23.47
CA THR A 335 2.70 11.20 22.91
C THR A 335 1.57 12.24 22.98
N LEU A 336 1.35 12.86 24.14
CA LEU A 336 0.29 13.87 24.34
C LEU A 336 0.53 15.12 23.48
N ASP A 337 1.77 15.62 23.47
CA ASP A 337 2.15 16.78 22.66
C ASP A 337 2.09 16.44 21.16
N GLY A 338 2.44 15.22 20.76
CA GLY A 338 2.30 14.72 19.39
C GLY A 338 0.85 14.67 18.91
N ILE A 339 -0.07 14.20 19.75
CA ILE A 339 -1.52 14.24 19.47
C ILE A 339 -1.98 15.69 19.31
N ARG A 340 -1.63 16.57 20.25
CA ARG A 340 -1.98 17.99 20.20
C ARG A 340 -1.45 18.67 18.94
N HIS A 341 -0.21 18.39 18.57
CA HIS A 341 0.45 18.96 17.39
C HIS A 341 -0.24 18.51 16.09
N ARG A 342 -0.54 17.22 15.96
CA ARG A 342 -1.23 16.69 14.75
C ARG A 342 -2.66 17.19 14.64
N LEU A 343 -3.41 17.28 15.75
CA LEU A 343 -4.73 17.91 15.77
C LEU A 343 -4.66 19.37 15.31
N ALA A 344 -3.67 20.13 15.79
CA ALA A 344 -3.45 21.50 15.33
C ALA A 344 -3.11 21.56 13.83
N GLY A 345 -2.30 20.62 13.33
CA GLY A 345 -1.89 20.51 11.92
C GLY A 345 -3.05 20.28 10.95
N VAL A 346 -4.15 19.64 11.40
CA VAL A 346 -5.38 19.44 10.62
C VAL A 346 -6.45 20.52 10.91
N GLY A 347 -6.08 21.64 11.54
CA GLY A 347 -6.98 22.78 11.80
C GLY A 347 -7.81 22.68 13.09
N LEU A 348 -7.62 21.63 13.90
CA LEU A 348 -8.35 21.38 15.14
C LEU A 348 -7.61 21.90 16.39
N THR A 349 -7.01 23.09 16.28
CA THR A 349 -6.29 23.72 17.39
C THR A 349 -7.22 23.97 18.58
N GLY A 350 -6.81 23.52 19.77
CA GLY A 350 -7.63 23.67 20.98
C GLY A 350 -8.81 22.71 21.08
N LEU A 351 -8.90 21.68 20.22
CA LEU A 351 -9.88 20.59 20.40
C LEU A 351 -9.67 19.82 21.72
N ALA A 352 -8.40 19.66 22.08
CA ALA A 352 -7.95 18.94 23.26
C ALA A 352 -7.48 19.90 24.36
N VAL A 353 -8.01 19.73 25.58
CA VAL A 353 -7.63 20.50 26.79
C VAL A 353 -6.82 19.63 27.76
N SER A 354 -5.98 20.26 28.58
CA SER A 354 -5.28 19.58 29.69
C SER A 354 -5.61 20.24 31.03
N PRO A 355 -5.66 19.51 32.15
CA PRO A 355 -6.04 20.04 33.46
C PRO A 355 -5.24 21.30 33.87
N HIS A 356 -3.92 21.29 33.73
CA HIS A 356 -3.06 22.44 34.10
C HIS A 356 -3.08 23.60 33.10
N HIS A 357 -3.62 23.41 31.90
CA HIS A 357 -3.65 24.41 30.84
C HIS A 357 -5.06 24.73 30.36
N VAL A 358 -6.08 24.31 31.10
CA VAL A 358 -7.49 24.35 30.71
C VAL A 358 -7.92 25.76 30.27
N ARG A 359 -7.55 26.82 31.01
CA ARG A 359 -7.85 28.21 30.61
C ARG A 359 -7.32 28.55 29.21
N ARG A 360 -6.03 28.29 28.97
CA ARG A 360 -5.36 28.62 27.71
C ARG A 360 -5.98 27.82 26.57
N ASP A 361 -6.25 26.54 26.83
CA ASP A 361 -6.74 25.62 25.83
C ASP A 361 -8.21 25.94 25.47
N LEU A 362 -9.05 26.32 26.45
CA LEU A 362 -10.41 26.81 26.22
C LEU A 362 -10.45 28.12 25.42
N ILE A 363 -9.56 29.07 25.72
CA ILE A 363 -9.45 30.31 24.92
C ILE A 363 -9.11 29.99 23.46
N ARG A 364 -8.22 29.01 23.23
CA ARG A 364 -7.91 28.53 21.86
C ARG A 364 -9.10 27.83 21.22
N ALA A 365 -9.86 27.02 21.98
CA ALA A 365 -11.06 26.34 21.50
C ALA A 365 -12.14 27.34 21.06
N ILE A 366 -12.42 28.37 21.87
CA ILE A 366 -13.31 29.48 21.53
C ILE A 366 -12.80 30.18 20.28
N GLY A 367 -11.51 30.54 20.25
CA GLY A 367 -10.90 31.18 19.09
C GLY A 367 -11.00 30.37 17.79
N ARG A 368 -10.94 29.03 17.86
CA ARG A 368 -11.19 28.13 16.73
C ARG A 368 -12.67 28.16 16.32
N ASN A 369 -13.59 27.99 17.26
CA ASN A 369 -15.03 27.97 16.98
C ASN A 369 -15.52 29.29 16.37
N GLU A 370 -15.05 30.44 16.86
CA GLU A 370 -15.45 31.76 16.34
C GLU A 370 -14.91 32.05 14.92
N LYS A 371 -13.80 31.41 14.53
CA LYS A 371 -13.14 31.62 13.23
C LYS A 371 -13.44 30.55 12.19
N ALA A 372 -14.05 29.43 12.58
CA ALA A 372 -14.29 28.33 11.66
C ALA A 372 -15.40 28.68 10.66
N GLU A 373 -15.12 28.46 9.39
CA GLU A 373 -16.07 28.63 8.29
C GLU A 373 -16.45 27.26 7.73
N GLN A 374 -17.66 27.13 7.18
CA GLN A 374 -18.11 25.90 6.52
C GLN A 374 -17.37 25.73 5.18
N PRO A 375 -16.53 24.69 5.00
CA PRO A 375 -15.88 24.42 3.73
C PRO A 375 -16.91 24.07 2.63
N LYS A 376 -16.67 24.53 1.41
CA LYS A 376 -17.47 24.17 0.23
C LYS A 376 -16.86 22.95 -0.46
N VAL A 377 -17.36 21.76 -0.13
CA VAL A 377 -16.81 20.48 -0.62
C VAL A 377 -17.66 19.79 -1.69
N ALA A 378 -18.87 20.28 -1.98
CA ALA A 378 -19.82 19.60 -2.88
C ALA A 378 -19.23 19.24 -4.26
N GLU A 379 -18.51 20.18 -4.91
CA GLU A 379 -17.89 19.91 -6.21
C GLU A 379 -16.74 18.90 -6.13
N ILE A 380 -16.01 18.90 -5.01
CA ILE A 380 -14.91 17.95 -4.73
C ILE A 380 -15.50 16.56 -4.51
N ASP A 381 -16.54 16.46 -3.69
CA ASP A 381 -17.23 15.20 -3.38
C ASP A 381 -17.88 14.59 -4.64
N ASP A 382 -18.54 15.42 -5.45
CA ASP A 382 -19.11 14.99 -6.73
C ASP A 382 -18.02 14.51 -7.70
N ALA A 383 -16.87 15.19 -7.76
CA ALA A 383 -15.74 14.75 -8.56
C ALA A 383 -15.13 13.45 -8.04
N LEU A 384 -15.03 13.29 -6.71
CA LEU A 384 -14.49 12.11 -6.05
C LEU A 384 -15.34 10.88 -6.38
N VAL A 385 -16.66 10.99 -6.25
CA VAL A 385 -17.58 9.89 -6.58
C VAL A 385 -17.45 9.50 -8.05
N ARG A 386 -17.47 10.48 -8.98
CA ARG A 386 -17.30 10.19 -10.42
C ARG A 386 -15.98 9.48 -10.72
N LEU A 387 -14.86 9.98 -10.16
CA LEU A 387 -13.53 9.42 -10.40
C LEU A 387 -13.38 8.02 -9.78
N ARG A 388 -13.91 7.81 -8.56
CA ARG A 388 -13.98 6.48 -7.93
C ARG A 388 -14.75 5.50 -8.80
N THR A 389 -15.93 5.86 -9.29
CA THR A 389 -16.73 4.99 -10.17
C THR A 389 -15.95 4.62 -11.42
N VAL A 390 -15.44 5.60 -12.18
CA VAL A 390 -14.75 5.31 -13.46
C VAL A 390 -13.49 4.45 -13.26
N LEU A 391 -12.67 4.75 -12.23
CA LEU A 391 -11.45 3.99 -11.98
C LEU A 391 -11.73 2.59 -11.43
N ARG A 392 -12.79 2.41 -10.64
CA ARG A 392 -13.24 1.07 -10.21
C ARG A 392 -13.76 0.26 -11.39
N ASP A 393 -14.62 0.85 -12.21
CA ASP A 393 -15.14 0.20 -13.41
C ASP A 393 -14.00 -0.24 -14.33
N TYR A 394 -12.98 0.61 -14.53
CA TYR A 394 -11.77 0.26 -15.27
C TYR A 394 -11.02 -0.92 -14.63
N ARG A 395 -10.76 -0.88 -13.31
CA ARG A 395 -10.06 -1.97 -12.59
C ARG A 395 -10.83 -3.29 -12.69
N SER A 396 -12.14 -3.28 -12.47
CA SER A 396 -13.00 -4.45 -12.62
C SER A 396 -12.98 -4.96 -14.07
N ALA A 397 -13.11 -4.09 -15.08
CA ALA A 397 -13.04 -4.51 -16.48
C ALA A 397 -11.70 -5.13 -16.88
N VAL A 398 -10.59 -4.66 -16.27
CA VAL A 398 -9.26 -5.24 -16.50
C VAL A 398 -9.09 -6.61 -15.83
N THR A 399 -9.66 -6.80 -14.63
CA THR A 399 -9.29 -7.91 -13.73
C THR A 399 -10.36 -8.99 -13.57
N GLU A 400 -11.64 -8.65 -13.73
CA GLU A 400 -12.73 -9.59 -13.58
C GLU A 400 -12.94 -10.44 -14.85
N PRO A 401 -13.17 -11.76 -14.73
CA PRO A 401 -13.43 -12.60 -15.89
C PRO A 401 -14.74 -12.21 -16.59
N HIS A 402 -14.69 -12.08 -17.92
CA HIS A 402 -15.89 -11.86 -18.72
C HIS A 402 -16.80 -13.10 -18.66
N LEU A 403 -18.08 -12.91 -18.30
CA LEU A 403 -19.04 -13.99 -18.03
C LEU A 403 -19.12 -15.06 -19.13
N ALA A 404 -19.05 -14.66 -20.40
CA ALA A 404 -19.17 -15.60 -21.53
C ALA A 404 -17.84 -16.29 -21.90
N LEU A 405 -16.70 -15.66 -21.62
CA LEU A 405 -15.38 -16.15 -22.06
C LEU A 405 -14.58 -16.82 -20.92
N GLY A 406 -14.93 -16.53 -19.66
CA GLY A 406 -14.25 -17.06 -18.48
C GLY A 406 -12.83 -16.54 -18.27
N VAL A 407 -12.45 -15.45 -18.95
CA VAL A 407 -11.11 -14.82 -18.88
C VAL A 407 -11.24 -13.31 -18.71
N SER A 408 -10.31 -12.68 -18.00
CA SER A 408 -10.24 -11.23 -17.84
C SER A 408 -9.38 -10.58 -18.95
N ALA A 409 -9.48 -9.26 -19.13
CA ALA A 409 -8.58 -8.56 -20.06
C ALA A 409 -7.11 -8.74 -19.66
N LEU A 410 -6.81 -8.77 -18.36
CA LEU A 410 -5.47 -9.02 -17.86
C LEU A 410 -4.96 -10.42 -18.21
N ASP A 411 -5.80 -11.46 -18.09
CA ASP A 411 -5.42 -12.82 -18.50
C ASP A 411 -5.10 -12.90 -19.99
N ILE A 412 -5.89 -12.18 -20.81
CA ILE A 412 -5.66 -12.07 -22.25
C ILE A 412 -4.30 -11.43 -22.54
N LEU A 413 -3.98 -10.30 -21.89
CA LEU A 413 -2.68 -9.63 -22.07
C LEU A 413 -1.52 -10.52 -21.64
N ARG A 414 -1.64 -11.23 -20.51
CA ARG A 414 -0.62 -12.20 -20.02
C ARG A 414 -0.36 -13.32 -21.02
N ALA A 415 -1.42 -13.89 -21.58
CA ALA A 415 -1.33 -14.96 -22.56
C ALA A 415 -0.67 -14.48 -23.86
N LEU A 416 -1.10 -13.32 -24.37
CA LEU A 416 -0.54 -12.72 -25.58
C LEU A 416 0.94 -12.34 -25.40
N THR A 417 1.34 -11.77 -24.26
CA THR A 417 2.75 -11.45 -23.96
C THR A 417 3.62 -12.72 -23.85
N SER A 418 3.07 -13.79 -23.29
CA SER A 418 3.75 -15.09 -23.23
C SER A 418 3.95 -15.68 -24.63
N LEU A 419 2.92 -15.64 -25.48
CA LEU A 419 2.98 -16.08 -26.87
C LEU A 419 3.98 -15.25 -27.69
N ALA A 420 3.98 -13.92 -27.53
CA ALA A 420 4.92 -13.03 -28.22
C ALA A 420 6.40 -13.27 -27.82
N SER A 421 6.64 -13.90 -26.68
CA SER A 421 7.99 -14.23 -26.20
C SER A 421 8.52 -15.56 -26.78
N THR A 422 7.69 -16.32 -27.51
CA THR A 422 8.12 -17.54 -28.20
C THR A 422 8.91 -17.21 -29.49
N SER A 423 9.84 -18.08 -29.88
CA SER A 423 10.62 -17.92 -31.12
C SER A 423 10.43 -19.12 -32.04
N PRO A 424 9.82 -18.94 -33.23
CA PRO A 424 9.20 -17.72 -33.74
C PRO A 424 7.84 -17.43 -33.07
N ALA A 425 7.50 -16.15 -32.91
CA ALA A 425 6.20 -15.75 -32.39
C ALA A 425 5.06 -16.12 -33.36
N PRO A 426 3.86 -16.46 -32.85
CA PRO A 426 2.70 -16.68 -33.70
C PRO A 426 2.33 -15.38 -34.42
N SER A 427 1.87 -15.50 -35.66
CA SER A 427 1.62 -14.34 -36.52
C SER A 427 0.33 -14.48 -37.32
N THR A 428 -0.64 -15.25 -36.83
CA THR A 428 -1.92 -15.44 -37.52
C THR A 428 -2.79 -14.19 -37.55
N GLU A 429 -3.38 -13.94 -38.71
CA GLU A 429 -4.33 -12.85 -38.96
C GLU A 429 -5.79 -13.27 -38.78
N ALA A 430 -6.08 -14.56 -38.60
CA ALA A 430 -7.41 -15.08 -38.35
C ALA A 430 -8.05 -14.44 -37.09
N ARG A 431 -9.32 -14.03 -37.21
CA ARG A 431 -10.09 -13.45 -36.10
C ARG A 431 -11.44 -14.13 -35.96
N PHE A 432 -11.79 -14.47 -34.73
CA PHE A 432 -13.00 -15.21 -34.40
C PHE A 432 -14.12 -14.27 -33.97
N ASP A 433 -15.34 -14.62 -34.38
CA ASP A 433 -16.56 -13.98 -33.85
C ASP A 433 -16.87 -14.46 -32.43
N LEU A 434 -17.79 -13.76 -31.75
CA LEU A 434 -18.15 -14.08 -30.36
C LEU A 434 -18.64 -15.53 -30.20
N ALA A 435 -19.47 -16.01 -31.12
CA ALA A 435 -20.00 -17.37 -31.06
C ALA A 435 -18.89 -18.43 -31.13
N THR A 436 -17.84 -18.18 -31.91
CA THR A 436 -16.67 -19.05 -32.00
C THR A 436 -15.81 -18.98 -30.73
N LEU A 437 -15.60 -17.76 -30.21
CA LEU A 437 -14.88 -17.57 -28.95
C LEU A 437 -15.54 -18.33 -27.78
N GLU A 438 -16.86 -18.21 -27.62
CA GLU A 438 -17.64 -18.91 -26.59
C GLU A 438 -17.59 -20.43 -26.75
N ARG A 439 -17.74 -20.94 -27.98
CA ARG A 439 -17.61 -22.39 -28.26
C ARG A 439 -16.24 -22.93 -27.89
N LEU A 440 -15.19 -22.13 -28.09
CA LEU A 440 -13.81 -22.53 -27.84
C LEU A 440 -13.38 -22.33 -26.39
N ALA A 441 -14.01 -21.46 -25.60
CA ALA A 441 -13.53 -21.05 -24.27
C ALA A 441 -13.15 -22.23 -23.35
N GLY A 442 -13.94 -23.32 -23.35
CA GLY A 442 -13.65 -24.56 -22.61
C GLY A 442 -13.11 -25.74 -23.44
N ARG A 443 -12.81 -25.53 -24.73
CA ARG A 443 -12.41 -26.58 -25.69
C ARG A 443 -11.10 -26.30 -26.42
N ARG A 444 -10.37 -25.23 -26.07
CA ARG A 444 -9.12 -24.81 -26.73
C ARG A 444 -8.09 -25.93 -26.82
N ASP A 445 -7.83 -26.63 -25.71
CA ASP A 445 -6.87 -27.75 -25.69
C ASP A 445 -7.26 -28.89 -26.64
N ALA A 446 -8.56 -29.21 -26.72
CA ALA A 446 -9.06 -30.23 -27.63
C ALA A 446 -8.94 -29.79 -29.09
N ALA A 447 -9.26 -28.52 -29.38
CA ALA A 447 -9.10 -27.93 -30.70
C ALA A 447 -7.63 -27.85 -31.13
N ALA A 448 -6.71 -27.50 -30.23
CA ALA A 448 -5.27 -27.49 -30.49
C ALA A 448 -4.74 -28.90 -30.82
N ARG A 449 -5.18 -29.93 -30.08
CA ARG A 449 -4.83 -31.33 -30.39
C ARG A 449 -5.38 -31.78 -31.74
N ALA A 450 -6.62 -31.39 -32.07
CA ALA A 450 -7.22 -31.71 -33.36
C ALA A 450 -6.49 -31.01 -34.53
N LEU A 451 -6.07 -29.74 -34.35
CA LEU A 451 -5.23 -29.01 -35.31
C LEU A 451 -3.85 -29.66 -35.47
N ALA A 452 -3.20 -30.05 -34.38
CA ALA A 452 -1.91 -30.73 -34.43
C ALA A 452 -2.02 -32.08 -35.16
N MET A 453 -3.09 -32.84 -34.90
CA MET A 453 -3.37 -34.07 -35.63
C MET A 453 -3.60 -33.82 -37.13
N ALA A 454 -4.37 -32.78 -37.48
CA ALA A 454 -4.55 -32.39 -38.88
C ALA A 454 -3.22 -32.00 -39.56
N ALA A 455 -2.36 -31.25 -38.86
CA ALA A 455 -1.01 -30.92 -39.33
C ALA A 455 -0.16 -32.16 -39.58
N ARG A 456 -0.16 -33.10 -38.63
CA ARG A 456 0.58 -34.38 -38.71
C ARG A 456 0.15 -35.22 -39.91
N LEU A 457 -1.16 -35.22 -40.20
CA LEU A 457 -1.73 -35.92 -41.35
C LEU A 457 -1.53 -35.18 -42.68
N GLY A 458 -0.92 -33.99 -42.66
CA GLY A 458 -0.50 -33.25 -43.85
C GLY A 458 -1.45 -32.16 -44.33
N GLU A 459 -2.42 -31.72 -43.52
CA GLU A 459 -3.39 -30.68 -43.92
C GLU A 459 -2.73 -29.35 -44.32
N PHE A 460 -1.65 -28.96 -43.64
CA PHE A 460 -0.94 -27.69 -43.89
C PHE A 460 0.28 -27.84 -44.81
N ARG A 461 0.48 -29.00 -45.46
CA ARG A 461 1.57 -29.18 -46.43
C ARG A 461 1.27 -28.57 -47.79
N PHE A 462 -0.01 -28.32 -48.08
CA PHE A 462 -0.48 -27.83 -49.38
C PHE A 462 -1.46 -26.68 -49.15
N GLY A 463 -1.19 -25.54 -49.77
CA GLY A 463 -2.09 -24.40 -49.85
C GLY A 463 -2.94 -24.39 -51.13
N PRO A 464 -3.80 -23.36 -51.29
CA PRO A 464 -4.66 -23.17 -52.46
C PRO A 464 -3.91 -23.15 -53.80
N ASP A 465 -2.67 -22.65 -53.79
CA ASP A 465 -1.85 -22.48 -55.01
C ASP A 465 -0.91 -23.67 -55.28
N ASP A 466 -0.72 -24.58 -54.31
CA ASP A 466 0.24 -25.69 -54.42
C ASP A 466 -0.35 -26.95 -55.06
N SER A 467 -1.66 -27.16 -54.91
CA SER A 467 -2.34 -28.35 -55.42
C SER A 467 -3.70 -27.99 -56.01
N PRO A 468 -4.00 -28.38 -57.27
CA PRO A 468 -5.33 -28.26 -57.83
C PRO A 468 -6.39 -29.11 -57.11
N TRP A 469 -5.96 -30.02 -56.23
CA TRP A 469 -6.82 -30.82 -55.35
C TRP A 469 -7.16 -30.12 -54.03
N TYR A 470 -6.57 -28.95 -53.75
CA TYR A 470 -6.83 -28.21 -52.52
C TYR A 470 -8.32 -27.83 -52.40
N GLY A 471 -8.91 -28.10 -51.23
CA GLY A 471 -10.32 -27.83 -50.96
C GLY A 471 -11.30 -28.90 -51.45
N VAL A 472 -10.84 -29.92 -52.18
CA VAL A 472 -11.67 -31.05 -52.61
C VAL A 472 -11.76 -32.08 -51.49
N SER A 473 -12.98 -32.51 -51.18
CA SER A 473 -13.23 -33.54 -50.15
C SER A 473 -13.77 -34.81 -50.79
N PHE A 474 -13.25 -35.96 -50.37
CA PHE A 474 -13.74 -37.26 -50.80
C PHE A 474 -14.23 -38.05 -49.59
N SER A 475 -15.29 -38.82 -49.80
CA SER A 475 -15.88 -39.65 -48.75
C SER A 475 -15.11 -40.96 -48.56
N ARG A 476 -14.44 -41.44 -49.61
CA ARG A 476 -13.65 -42.68 -49.62
C ARG A 476 -12.36 -42.47 -50.41
N THR A 477 -11.30 -43.19 -50.01
CA THR A 477 -10.01 -43.20 -50.73
C THR A 477 -10.16 -43.73 -52.15
N GLU A 478 -11.12 -44.63 -52.40
CA GLU A 478 -11.45 -45.15 -53.72
C GLU A 478 -11.95 -44.05 -54.68
N ASP A 479 -12.77 -43.13 -54.18
CA ASP A 479 -13.31 -42.02 -54.97
C ASP A 479 -12.21 -41.03 -55.37
N ALA A 480 -11.25 -40.78 -54.47
CA ALA A 480 -10.08 -39.94 -54.74
C ALA A 480 -9.16 -40.56 -55.81
N ARG A 481 -8.92 -41.88 -55.74
CA ARG A 481 -8.15 -42.61 -56.76
C ARG A 481 -8.87 -42.60 -58.11
N ALA A 482 -10.18 -42.84 -58.12
CA ALA A 482 -10.97 -42.80 -59.35
C ALA A 482 -10.93 -41.41 -60.01
N ALA A 483 -11.00 -40.33 -59.23
CA ALA A 483 -10.88 -38.96 -59.73
C ALA A 483 -9.47 -38.66 -60.27
N HIS A 484 -8.42 -39.13 -59.60
CA HIS A 484 -7.04 -39.01 -60.06
C HIS A 484 -6.78 -39.81 -61.34
N ASP A 485 -7.26 -41.05 -61.41
CA ASP A 485 -7.19 -41.90 -62.60
C ASP A 485 -7.96 -41.27 -63.78
N LEU A 486 -9.11 -40.65 -63.51
CA LEU A 486 -9.90 -39.90 -64.50
C LEU A 486 -9.11 -38.69 -65.02
N ALA A 487 -8.51 -37.89 -64.13
CA ALA A 487 -7.65 -36.77 -64.51
C ALA A 487 -6.42 -37.24 -65.31
N GLY A 488 -5.79 -38.34 -64.90
CA GLY A 488 -4.68 -38.98 -65.60
C GLY A 488 -5.07 -39.46 -67.00
N LYS A 489 -6.23 -40.11 -67.14
CA LYS A 489 -6.75 -40.57 -68.43
C LYS A 489 -7.10 -39.41 -69.36
N LEU A 490 -7.73 -38.35 -68.84
CA LEU A 490 -8.02 -37.12 -69.57
C LEU A 490 -6.73 -36.44 -70.03
N HIS A 491 -5.71 -36.34 -69.16
CA HIS A 491 -4.43 -35.72 -69.47
C HIS A 491 -3.60 -36.50 -70.51
N THR A 492 -3.50 -37.83 -70.35
CA THR A 492 -2.59 -38.67 -71.15
C THR A 492 -3.20 -39.15 -72.47
N SER A 493 -4.54 -39.24 -72.58
CA SER A 493 -5.18 -39.89 -73.72
C SER A 493 -6.36 -39.13 -74.31
N ASP A 494 -7.43 -38.88 -73.55
CA ASP A 494 -8.72 -38.45 -74.11
C ASP A 494 -8.69 -36.98 -74.59
N VAL A 495 -8.02 -36.06 -73.88
CA VAL A 495 -7.85 -34.66 -74.34
C VAL A 495 -6.82 -34.54 -75.46
N PRO A 496 -5.59 -35.08 -75.38
CA PRO A 496 -4.62 -35.00 -76.48
C PRO A 496 -5.15 -35.57 -77.80
N ARG A 497 -5.81 -36.74 -77.77
CA ARG A 497 -6.40 -37.34 -78.98
C ARG A 497 -7.53 -36.52 -79.57
N LEU A 498 -8.35 -35.89 -78.71
CA LEU A 498 -9.40 -34.98 -79.17
C LEU A 498 -8.81 -33.73 -79.81
N LEU A 499 -7.78 -33.14 -79.20
CA LEU A 499 -7.13 -31.94 -79.73
C LEU A 499 -6.46 -32.22 -81.08
N GLU A 500 -5.71 -33.32 -81.19
CA GLU A 500 -5.07 -33.75 -82.44
C GLU A 500 -6.11 -33.92 -83.56
N ARG A 501 -7.11 -34.78 -83.35
CA ARG A 501 -8.17 -35.03 -84.34
C ARG A 501 -9.05 -33.82 -84.60
N GLY A 502 -9.31 -33.01 -83.58
CA GLY A 502 -10.08 -31.77 -83.67
C GLY A 502 -9.37 -30.74 -84.53
N TYR A 503 -8.07 -30.51 -84.32
CA TYR A 503 -7.29 -29.60 -85.14
C TYR A 503 -7.13 -30.13 -86.57
N GLU A 504 -6.91 -31.43 -86.77
CA GLU A 504 -6.90 -32.05 -88.11
C GLU A 504 -8.22 -31.87 -88.86
N LEU A 505 -9.36 -32.03 -88.17
CA LEU A 505 -10.69 -31.83 -88.75
C LEU A 505 -10.93 -30.37 -89.13
N ILE A 506 -10.61 -29.43 -88.23
CA ILE A 506 -10.78 -28.00 -88.51
C ILE A 506 -9.80 -27.54 -89.60
N ALA A 507 -8.60 -28.10 -89.69
CA ALA A 507 -7.65 -27.80 -90.78
C ALA A 507 -8.15 -28.21 -92.18
N GLN A 508 -9.06 -29.19 -92.28
CA GLN A 508 -9.76 -29.52 -93.54
C GLN A 508 -10.83 -28.49 -93.92
N THR A 509 -11.15 -27.55 -93.01
CA THR A 509 -12.09 -26.46 -93.24
C THR A 509 -11.33 -25.13 -93.29
N ARG A 510 -12.03 -24.05 -93.63
CA ARG A 510 -11.51 -22.67 -93.55
C ARG A 510 -11.89 -21.97 -92.23
N MET A 511 -12.21 -22.74 -91.19
CA MET A 511 -12.48 -22.18 -89.87
C MET A 511 -11.20 -21.77 -89.16
N ARG A 512 -11.28 -20.73 -88.33
CA ARG A 512 -10.21 -20.41 -87.37
C ARG A 512 -10.04 -21.56 -86.36
N PRO A 513 -8.83 -21.85 -85.88
CA PRO A 513 -8.63 -22.84 -84.82
C PRO A 513 -9.46 -22.53 -83.57
N PHE A 514 -9.98 -23.56 -82.92
CA PHE A 514 -10.66 -23.43 -81.62
C PHE A 514 -9.64 -23.22 -80.49
N GLN A 515 -10.04 -22.48 -79.47
CA GLN A 515 -9.25 -22.14 -78.29
C GLN A 515 -9.70 -22.89 -77.04
N THR A 516 -10.90 -23.49 -77.04
CA THR A 516 -11.46 -24.26 -75.92
C THR A 516 -12.18 -25.52 -76.42
N VAL A 517 -12.37 -26.52 -75.57
CA VAL A 517 -13.10 -27.76 -75.90
C VAL A 517 -14.59 -27.47 -76.13
N SER A 518 -15.17 -26.50 -75.41
CA SER A 518 -16.55 -26.04 -75.62
C SER A 518 -16.76 -25.38 -76.98
N GLU A 519 -15.75 -24.63 -77.45
CA GLU A 519 -15.78 -24.00 -78.77
C GLU A 519 -15.68 -25.05 -79.89
N LEU A 520 -14.82 -26.07 -79.73
CA LEU A 520 -14.79 -27.23 -80.64
C LEU A 520 -16.17 -27.90 -80.74
N GLY A 521 -16.86 -28.09 -79.61
CA GLY A 521 -18.22 -28.62 -79.59
C GLY A 521 -19.23 -27.77 -80.37
N SER A 522 -19.10 -26.45 -80.29
CA SER A 522 -19.93 -25.52 -81.06
C SER A 522 -19.65 -25.64 -82.57
N TYR A 523 -18.38 -25.78 -82.96
CA TYR A 523 -17.99 -25.99 -84.35
C TYR A 523 -18.52 -27.31 -84.90
N LEU A 524 -18.43 -28.40 -84.13
CA LEU A 524 -18.92 -29.71 -84.52
C LEU A 524 -20.45 -29.72 -84.71
N LYS A 525 -21.21 -29.09 -83.81
CA LYS A 525 -22.66 -28.93 -83.94
C LYS A 525 -23.04 -28.12 -85.18
N LEU A 526 -22.30 -27.05 -85.45
CA LEU A 526 -22.49 -26.23 -86.65
C LEU A 526 -22.22 -27.04 -87.92
N LEU A 527 -21.09 -27.75 -87.99
CA LEU A 527 -20.72 -28.61 -89.12
C LEU A 527 -21.72 -29.75 -89.34
N GLN A 528 -22.23 -30.35 -88.26
CA GLN A 528 -23.25 -31.39 -88.33
C GLN A 528 -24.59 -30.83 -88.82
N GLY A 529 -25.02 -29.69 -88.29
CA GLY A 529 -26.22 -29.00 -88.75
C GLY A 529 -26.13 -28.59 -90.23
N ILE A 530 -24.95 -28.13 -90.66
CA ILE A 530 -24.67 -27.80 -92.07
C ILE A 530 -24.71 -29.06 -92.93
N ARG A 531 -24.12 -30.18 -92.48
CA ARG A 531 -24.21 -31.46 -93.19
C ARG A 531 -25.67 -31.89 -93.38
N GLU A 532 -26.48 -31.85 -92.32
CA GLU A 532 -27.92 -32.19 -92.40
C GLU A 532 -28.69 -31.26 -93.36
N SER A 533 -28.34 -29.97 -93.39
CA SER A 533 -28.89 -29.02 -94.35
C SER A 533 -28.44 -29.33 -95.78
N LEU A 534 -27.15 -29.65 -96.00
CA LEU A 534 -26.56 -29.97 -97.31
C LEU A 534 -26.97 -31.34 -97.85
N ASP A 535 -27.49 -32.24 -97.02
CA ASP A 535 -28.12 -33.49 -97.44
C ASP A 535 -29.45 -33.23 -98.17
N ARG A 536 -30.14 -32.13 -97.83
CA ARG A 536 -31.44 -31.76 -98.41
C ARG A 536 -31.36 -30.60 -99.40
N PHE A 537 -30.37 -29.72 -99.25
CA PHE A 537 -30.18 -28.52 -100.06
C PHE A 537 -28.82 -28.52 -100.79
N SER A 538 -28.72 -27.79 -101.90
CA SER A 538 -27.45 -27.58 -102.59
C SER A 538 -26.55 -26.60 -101.82
N PRO A 539 -25.21 -26.73 -101.92
CA PRO A 539 -24.27 -25.80 -101.25
C PRO A 539 -24.52 -24.32 -101.54
N THR A 540 -25.03 -24.01 -102.73
CA THR A 540 -25.37 -22.65 -103.18
C THR A 540 -26.44 -21.95 -102.31
N VAL A 541 -27.18 -22.69 -101.46
CA VAL A 541 -28.13 -22.09 -100.51
C VAL A 541 -27.43 -21.23 -99.44
N PHE A 542 -26.15 -21.46 -99.17
CA PHE A 542 -25.37 -20.69 -98.20
C PHE A 542 -24.70 -19.43 -98.81
N GLU A 543 -24.71 -19.28 -100.14
CA GLU A 543 -24.04 -18.17 -100.83
C GLU A 543 -24.86 -16.87 -100.79
N ARG A 544 -26.19 -16.96 -100.90
CA ARG A 544 -27.09 -15.80 -101.02
C ARG A 544 -27.84 -15.48 -99.72
N PRO A 545 -28.20 -14.21 -99.45
CA PRO A 545 -29.11 -13.87 -98.36
C PRO A 545 -30.45 -14.57 -98.52
N LEU A 546 -30.89 -15.28 -97.48
CA LEU A 546 -32.14 -16.05 -97.50
C LEU A 546 -33.34 -15.27 -96.96
N GLY A 547 -33.17 -14.02 -96.53
CA GLY A 547 -34.21 -13.20 -95.91
C GLY A 547 -35.51 -13.13 -96.73
N GLU A 548 -35.41 -12.78 -98.01
CA GLU A 548 -36.59 -12.72 -98.89
C GLU A 548 -37.24 -14.10 -99.14
N LEU A 549 -36.46 -15.19 -99.03
CA LEU A 549 -36.96 -16.57 -99.18
C LEU A 549 -37.68 -17.03 -97.90
N ILE A 550 -37.16 -16.67 -96.73
CA ILE A 550 -37.78 -16.91 -95.43
C ILE A 550 -39.11 -16.15 -95.35
N ASP A 551 -39.13 -14.86 -95.73
CA ASP A 551 -40.32 -14.01 -95.76
C ASP A 551 -41.37 -14.50 -96.77
N ALA A 552 -40.94 -15.15 -97.86
CA ALA A 552 -41.85 -15.75 -98.81
C ALA A 552 -42.63 -16.93 -98.21
N HIS A 553 -42.02 -17.71 -97.33
CA HIS A 553 -42.62 -18.88 -96.68
C HIS A 553 -43.27 -18.61 -95.32
N SER A 554 -43.09 -17.42 -94.75
CA SER A 554 -43.74 -17.02 -93.50
C SER A 554 -45.27 -16.93 -93.59
N PRO A 555 -45.99 -17.04 -92.47
CA PRO A 555 -47.42 -16.76 -92.40
C PRO A 555 -47.74 -15.36 -92.92
N ARG A 556 -48.89 -15.19 -93.59
CA ARG A 556 -49.27 -13.95 -94.28
C ARG A 556 -49.35 -12.71 -93.37
N ARG A 557 -49.38 -12.92 -92.05
CA ARG A 557 -49.46 -11.88 -91.02
C ARG A 557 -48.11 -11.20 -90.77
N ASP A 558 -47.00 -11.89 -91.05
CA ASP A 558 -45.65 -11.46 -90.67
C ASP A 558 -44.85 -10.84 -91.84
N ALA A 559 -45.38 -10.85 -93.06
CA ALA A 559 -44.73 -10.27 -94.25
C ALA A 559 -45.73 -9.46 -95.12
N SER A 560 -46.15 -8.28 -94.65
CA SER A 560 -47.20 -7.45 -95.26
C SER A 560 -46.79 -6.71 -96.55
N ALA A 561 -45.49 -6.62 -96.84
CA ALA A 561 -44.95 -5.84 -97.96
C ALA A 561 -44.73 -6.63 -99.28
N MET A 562 -44.91 -7.95 -99.30
CA MET A 562 -44.60 -8.77 -100.48
C MET A 562 -45.80 -8.95 -101.44
N SER A 563 -45.63 -8.60 -102.71
CA SER A 563 -46.65 -8.83 -103.74
C SER A 563 -46.85 -10.33 -104.05
N GLY A 564 -48.10 -10.73 -104.32
CA GLY A 564 -48.48 -12.13 -104.59
C GLY A 564 -47.67 -12.83 -105.69
N PRO A 565 -47.35 -12.18 -106.83
CA PRO A 565 -46.47 -12.74 -107.85
C PRO A 565 -45.03 -12.95 -107.37
N ASN A 566 -44.47 -12.01 -106.61
CA ASN A 566 -43.11 -12.10 -106.10
C ASN A 566 -42.96 -13.21 -105.05
N ARG A 567 -43.95 -13.38 -104.17
CA ARG A 567 -43.98 -14.51 -103.20
C ARG A 567 -43.98 -15.87 -103.91
N ARG A 568 -44.74 -16.05 -105.00
CA ARG A 568 -44.74 -17.32 -105.77
C ARG A 568 -43.41 -17.56 -106.48
N ARG A 569 -42.77 -16.52 -107.01
CA ARG A 569 -41.43 -16.60 -107.63
C ARG A 569 -40.38 -17.02 -106.62
N LEU A 570 -40.34 -16.39 -105.45
CA LEU A 570 -39.39 -16.70 -104.38
C LEU A 570 -39.62 -18.10 -103.77
N LYS A 571 -40.88 -18.54 -103.63
CA LYS A 571 -41.20 -19.94 -103.25
C LYS A 571 -40.77 -20.97 -104.30
N ARG A 572 -40.67 -20.58 -105.57
CA ARG A 572 -40.14 -21.44 -106.64
C ARG A 572 -38.61 -21.47 -106.59
N LEU A 573 -37.97 -20.31 -106.42
CA LEU A 573 -36.53 -20.17 -106.25
C LEU A 573 -36.02 -20.96 -105.02
N SER A 574 -36.74 -20.95 -103.90
CA SER A 574 -36.36 -21.76 -102.73
C SER A 574 -36.32 -23.27 -103.01
N LYS A 575 -37.15 -23.76 -103.96
CA LYS A 575 -37.17 -25.18 -104.35
C LYS A 575 -36.01 -25.54 -105.28
N GLU A 576 -35.42 -24.57 -105.98
CA GLU A 576 -34.22 -24.79 -106.80
C GLU A 576 -32.99 -25.10 -105.95
N TYR A 577 -32.98 -24.63 -104.70
CA TYR A 577 -31.95 -24.98 -103.72
C TYR A 577 -32.15 -26.36 -103.09
N VAL A 578 -33.27 -27.05 -103.30
CA VAL A 578 -33.51 -28.40 -102.75
C VAL A 578 -32.90 -29.43 -103.70
N ARG A 579 -32.22 -30.44 -103.15
CA ARG A 579 -31.65 -31.52 -103.97
C ARG A 579 -32.74 -32.34 -104.67
N PRO A 580 -32.48 -32.83 -105.90
CA PRO A 580 -33.43 -33.68 -106.62
C PRO A 580 -33.84 -34.92 -105.80
N GLY A 581 -35.14 -35.17 -105.71
CA GLY A 581 -35.70 -36.34 -105.01
C GLY A 581 -35.93 -36.17 -103.49
N VAL A 582 -35.55 -35.04 -102.89
CA VAL A 582 -35.73 -34.79 -101.46
C VAL A 582 -36.98 -33.93 -101.19
N HIS A 583 -37.81 -34.35 -100.23
CA HIS A 583 -38.95 -33.56 -99.77
C HIS A 583 -38.59 -32.82 -98.47
N VAL A 584 -38.80 -31.50 -98.46
CA VAL A 584 -38.64 -30.67 -97.27
C VAL A 584 -40.03 -30.35 -96.72
N PRO A 585 -40.45 -30.98 -95.60
CA PRO A 585 -41.81 -30.85 -95.07
C PRO A 585 -42.11 -29.43 -94.56
N ASP A 586 -41.14 -28.76 -93.93
CA ASP A 586 -41.23 -27.35 -93.54
C ASP A 586 -40.06 -26.56 -94.13
N MET A 587 -40.36 -25.80 -95.21
CA MET A 587 -39.38 -24.97 -95.91
C MET A 587 -39.02 -23.71 -95.12
N TYR A 588 -39.95 -23.18 -94.31
CA TYR A 588 -39.70 -21.98 -93.52
C TYR A 588 -38.69 -22.30 -92.42
N GLU A 589 -38.94 -23.35 -91.64
CA GLU A 589 -38.04 -23.77 -90.56
C GLU A 589 -36.64 -24.15 -91.10
N ALA A 590 -36.59 -24.86 -92.24
CA ALA A 590 -35.33 -25.23 -92.87
C ALA A 590 -34.50 -24.02 -93.33
N LEU A 591 -35.13 -23.02 -93.97
CA LEU A 591 -34.43 -21.80 -94.40
C LEU A 591 -33.99 -20.92 -93.22
N VAL A 592 -34.80 -20.82 -92.16
CA VAL A 592 -34.42 -20.14 -90.91
C VAL A 592 -33.21 -20.81 -90.28
N ARG A 593 -33.21 -22.15 -90.20
CA ARG A 593 -32.08 -22.93 -89.66
C ARG A 593 -30.82 -22.75 -90.49
N ILE A 594 -30.91 -22.79 -91.82
CA ILE A 594 -29.79 -22.52 -92.73
C ILE A 594 -29.27 -21.09 -92.57
N GLN A 595 -30.16 -20.10 -92.40
CA GLN A 595 -29.77 -18.70 -92.17
C GLN A 595 -29.06 -18.52 -90.82
N GLN A 596 -29.49 -19.22 -89.77
CA GLN A 596 -28.79 -19.25 -88.48
C GLN A 596 -27.41 -19.90 -88.62
N GLN A 597 -27.34 -21.08 -89.24
CA GLN A 597 -26.07 -21.77 -89.54
C GLN A 597 -25.13 -20.90 -90.37
N ARG A 598 -25.64 -20.13 -91.35
CA ARG A 598 -24.85 -19.19 -92.15
C ARG A 598 -24.28 -18.06 -91.30
N THR A 599 -25.08 -17.49 -90.39
CA THR A 599 -24.62 -16.45 -89.47
C THR A 599 -23.55 -16.99 -88.50
N GLU A 600 -23.70 -18.21 -88.00
CA GLU A 600 -22.72 -18.86 -87.13
C GLU A 600 -21.44 -19.22 -87.89
N TRP A 601 -21.57 -19.74 -89.11
CA TRP A 601 -20.45 -20.03 -90.02
C TRP A 601 -19.62 -18.78 -90.32
N GLN A 602 -20.27 -17.68 -90.68
CA GLN A 602 -19.60 -16.40 -90.97
C GLN A 602 -18.82 -15.80 -89.79
N ARG A 603 -19.10 -16.21 -88.54
CA ARG A 603 -18.34 -15.77 -87.36
C ARG A 603 -17.02 -16.52 -87.19
N VAL A 604 -16.85 -17.66 -87.84
CA VAL A 604 -15.73 -18.58 -87.61
C VAL A 604 -14.86 -18.80 -88.85
N VAL A 605 -15.28 -18.33 -90.02
CA VAL A 605 -14.50 -18.36 -91.29
C VAL A 605 -14.24 -16.95 -91.84
N GLU A 606 -13.35 -16.84 -92.84
CA GLU A 606 -13.18 -15.62 -93.63
C GLU A 606 -14.42 -15.31 -94.50
N ALA A 607 -14.66 -14.01 -94.74
CA ALA A 607 -15.86 -13.56 -95.43
C ALA A 607 -15.96 -14.12 -96.87
N GLY A 608 -17.10 -14.73 -97.19
CA GLY A 608 -17.39 -15.27 -98.53
C GLY A 608 -17.08 -16.75 -98.72
N VAL A 609 -16.56 -17.46 -97.71
CA VAL A 609 -16.30 -18.89 -97.79
C VAL A 609 -17.57 -19.72 -97.56
N THR A 610 -17.86 -20.65 -98.46
CA THR A 610 -18.99 -21.57 -98.35
C THR A 610 -18.68 -22.76 -97.44
N PRO A 611 -19.69 -23.35 -96.78
CA PRO A 611 -19.45 -24.50 -95.92
C PRO A 611 -19.07 -25.78 -96.65
N GLU A 612 -17.98 -26.39 -96.20
CA GLU A 612 -17.55 -27.74 -96.62
C GLU A 612 -17.66 -28.68 -95.43
N VAL A 613 -18.12 -29.92 -95.68
CA VAL A 613 -18.26 -30.95 -94.64
C VAL A 613 -16.96 -31.76 -94.62
N PRO A 614 -16.15 -31.67 -93.54
CA PRO A 614 -14.88 -32.39 -93.44
C PRO A 614 -15.10 -33.89 -93.23
N LEU A 615 -14.11 -34.69 -93.64
CA LEU A 615 -14.12 -36.14 -93.42
C LEU A 615 -13.75 -36.45 -91.97
N GLY A 616 -14.40 -37.44 -91.37
CA GLY A 616 -14.19 -37.82 -89.96
C GLY A 616 -15.01 -37.01 -88.93
N LEU A 617 -15.93 -36.14 -89.37
CA LEU A 617 -16.78 -35.32 -88.49
C LEU A 617 -17.53 -36.14 -87.42
N ALA A 618 -18.06 -37.30 -87.79
CA ALA A 618 -18.78 -38.17 -86.86
C ALA A 618 -17.86 -38.73 -85.76
N ASP A 619 -16.63 -39.13 -86.11
CA ASP A 619 -15.68 -39.72 -85.18
C ASP A 619 -15.15 -38.69 -84.18
N VAL A 620 -14.87 -37.46 -84.64
CA VAL A 620 -14.47 -36.34 -83.76
C VAL A 620 -15.61 -35.90 -82.87
N ASN A 621 -16.85 -35.90 -83.36
CA ASN A 621 -18.02 -35.58 -82.54
C ASN A 621 -18.25 -36.59 -81.40
N VAL A 622 -18.08 -37.88 -81.67
CA VAL A 622 -18.14 -38.92 -80.62
C VAL A 622 -17.00 -38.76 -79.61
N ALA A 623 -15.77 -38.50 -80.08
CA ALA A 623 -14.64 -38.23 -79.20
C ALA A 623 -14.87 -36.98 -78.33
N TRP A 624 -15.41 -35.90 -78.91
CA TRP A 624 -15.75 -34.68 -78.19
C TRP A 624 -16.82 -34.92 -77.13
N GLN A 625 -17.95 -35.55 -77.47
CA GLN A 625 -19.02 -35.83 -76.50
C GLN A 625 -18.50 -36.64 -75.31
N ARG A 626 -17.65 -37.62 -75.56
CA ARG A 626 -17.02 -38.42 -74.49
C ARG A 626 -16.09 -37.57 -73.63
N THR A 627 -15.17 -36.83 -74.23
CA THR A 627 -14.19 -36.03 -73.46
C THR A 627 -14.88 -34.88 -72.71
N ASP A 628 -15.89 -34.22 -73.28
CA ASP A 628 -16.68 -33.18 -72.61
C ASP A 628 -17.46 -33.74 -71.41
N ALA A 629 -18.03 -34.94 -71.54
CA ALA A 629 -18.68 -35.63 -70.44
C ALA A 629 -17.71 -35.98 -69.30
N LEU A 630 -16.53 -36.52 -69.64
CA LEU A 630 -15.49 -36.86 -68.65
C LEU A 630 -14.89 -35.61 -67.98
N LEU A 631 -14.72 -34.51 -68.72
CA LEU A 631 -14.35 -33.21 -68.15
C LEU A 631 -15.44 -32.67 -67.22
N GLY A 632 -16.71 -32.87 -67.57
CA GLY A 632 -17.86 -32.52 -66.73
C GLY A 632 -17.95 -33.34 -65.44
N GLU A 633 -17.63 -34.63 -65.50
CA GLU A 633 -17.52 -35.49 -64.32
C GLU A 633 -16.41 -35.00 -63.38
N LEU A 634 -15.25 -34.64 -63.93
CA LEU A 634 -14.16 -34.07 -63.15
C LEU A 634 -14.50 -32.67 -62.59
N ASP A 635 -15.22 -31.83 -63.35
CA ASP A 635 -15.72 -30.53 -62.87
C ASP A 635 -16.66 -30.67 -61.67
N GLN A 636 -17.53 -31.69 -61.65
CA GLN A 636 -18.42 -31.97 -60.51
C GLN A 636 -17.62 -32.34 -59.26
N ILE A 637 -16.59 -33.17 -59.41
CA ILE A 637 -15.71 -33.57 -58.31
C ILE A 637 -14.93 -32.36 -57.75
N LEU A 638 -14.46 -31.49 -58.64
CA LEU A 638 -13.72 -30.27 -58.27
C LEU A 638 -14.63 -29.11 -57.81
N GLY A 639 -15.95 -29.26 -57.87
CA GLY A 639 -16.91 -28.21 -57.53
C GLY A 639 -16.95 -27.02 -58.49
N ARG A 640 -16.46 -27.17 -59.73
CA ARG A 640 -16.33 -26.08 -60.72
C ARG A 640 -17.63 -25.86 -61.48
N GLN A 641 -18.04 -24.59 -61.62
CA GLN A 641 -19.29 -24.20 -62.27
C GLN A 641 -19.09 -23.01 -63.24
N GLY A 642 -20.01 -22.83 -64.18
CA GLY A 642 -20.02 -21.65 -65.07
C GLY A 642 -18.73 -21.50 -65.89
N SER A 643 -18.07 -20.34 -65.76
CA SER A 643 -16.81 -20.01 -66.47
C SER A 643 -15.58 -20.74 -65.95
N GLU A 644 -15.67 -21.42 -64.80
CA GLU A 644 -14.56 -22.18 -64.20
C GLU A 644 -14.48 -23.63 -64.71
N ARG A 645 -15.45 -24.06 -65.53
CA ARG A 645 -15.48 -25.40 -66.11
C ARG A 645 -14.23 -25.70 -66.92
N LEU A 646 -13.70 -26.90 -66.79
CA LEU A 646 -12.50 -27.34 -67.49
C LEU A 646 -12.67 -27.22 -69.02
N ALA A 647 -13.84 -27.54 -69.57
CA ALA A 647 -14.12 -27.46 -71.00
C ALA A 647 -14.14 -26.02 -71.58
N THR A 648 -14.29 -25.00 -70.72
CA THR A 648 -14.28 -23.58 -71.12
C THR A 648 -12.92 -22.92 -70.94
N LEU A 649 -11.96 -23.60 -70.32
CA LEU A 649 -10.60 -23.08 -70.18
C LEU A 649 -9.87 -23.06 -71.53
N PRO A 650 -8.99 -22.06 -71.77
CA PRO A 650 -8.07 -22.10 -72.91
C PRO A 650 -7.27 -23.40 -72.90
N VAL A 651 -7.10 -24.02 -74.07
CA VAL A 651 -6.45 -25.35 -74.22
C VAL A 651 -5.13 -25.46 -73.45
N GLN A 652 -4.27 -24.45 -73.52
CA GLN A 652 -2.98 -24.44 -72.79
C GLN A 652 -3.16 -24.51 -71.26
N ARG A 653 -4.15 -23.78 -70.72
CA ARG A 653 -4.47 -23.78 -69.28
C ARG A 653 -5.13 -25.09 -68.87
N LEU A 654 -6.05 -25.61 -69.70
CA LEU A 654 -6.69 -26.92 -69.49
C LEU A 654 -5.64 -28.03 -69.38
N VAL A 655 -4.70 -28.10 -70.32
CA VAL A 655 -3.63 -29.12 -70.31
C VAL A 655 -2.75 -28.99 -69.07
N ARG A 656 -2.37 -27.76 -68.67
CA ARG A 656 -1.58 -27.53 -67.45
C ARG A 656 -2.32 -27.91 -66.17
N THR A 657 -3.61 -27.58 -66.07
CA THR A 657 -4.45 -27.96 -64.92
C THR A 657 -4.64 -29.47 -64.83
N LEU A 658 -4.91 -30.14 -65.96
CA LEU A 658 -5.01 -31.61 -66.01
C LEU A 658 -3.67 -32.28 -65.67
N ALA A 659 -2.54 -31.72 -66.12
CA ALA A 659 -1.22 -32.20 -65.74
C ALA A 659 -0.99 -32.11 -64.22
N GLY A 660 -1.40 -31.01 -63.58
CA GLY A 660 -1.32 -30.85 -62.12
C GLY A 660 -2.25 -31.80 -61.35
N LEU A 661 -3.44 -32.10 -61.89
CA LEU A 661 -4.36 -33.07 -61.30
C LEU A 661 -3.88 -34.52 -61.47
N ALA A 662 -3.19 -34.81 -62.58
CA ALA A 662 -2.67 -36.12 -62.95
C ALA A 662 -1.28 -36.45 -62.37
N ALA A 663 -0.56 -35.47 -61.82
CA ALA A 663 0.75 -35.70 -61.21
C ALA A 663 0.62 -36.53 -59.91
N GLU A 664 1.52 -37.47 -59.69
CA GLU A 664 1.61 -38.21 -58.42
C GLU A 664 1.75 -37.22 -57.26
N SER A 665 0.75 -37.19 -56.38
CA SER A 665 0.68 -36.24 -55.28
C SER A 665 0.52 -36.97 -53.95
N THR A 666 1.38 -36.66 -53.00
CA THR A 666 1.23 -37.08 -51.60
C THR A 666 0.03 -36.39 -50.92
N PHE A 667 -0.69 -35.52 -51.65
CA PHE A 667 -1.97 -34.94 -51.22
C PHE A 667 -3.04 -35.99 -50.91
N PHE A 668 -2.97 -37.23 -51.40
CA PHE A 668 -4.00 -38.24 -51.13
C PHE A 668 -3.77 -39.07 -49.86
N ASP A 669 -2.62 -38.91 -49.20
CA ASP A 669 -2.33 -39.62 -47.96
C ASP A 669 -3.26 -39.13 -46.83
N ASN A 670 -3.85 -40.05 -46.07
CA ASN A 670 -4.74 -39.77 -44.92
C ASN A 670 -5.92 -38.82 -45.23
N LEU A 671 -6.48 -38.91 -46.43
CA LEU A 671 -7.47 -37.95 -46.92
C LEU A 671 -8.81 -38.00 -46.16
N VAL A 672 -9.27 -39.20 -45.78
CA VAL A 672 -10.54 -39.37 -45.04
C VAL A 672 -10.41 -38.82 -43.62
N GLU A 673 -9.30 -39.13 -42.95
CA GLU A 673 -9.00 -38.66 -41.60
C GLU A 673 -8.87 -37.12 -41.56
N ARG A 674 -8.22 -36.52 -42.57
CA ARG A 674 -8.16 -35.05 -42.70
C ARG A 674 -9.52 -34.42 -42.95
N ALA A 675 -10.35 -34.98 -43.82
CA ALA A 675 -11.70 -34.45 -44.09
C ALA A 675 -12.59 -34.48 -42.83
N GLN A 676 -12.47 -35.53 -42.01
CA GLN A 676 -13.18 -35.64 -40.72
C GLN A 676 -12.71 -34.56 -39.73
N LEU A 677 -11.39 -34.42 -39.53
CA LEU A 677 -10.83 -33.40 -38.64
C LEU A 677 -11.14 -31.99 -39.11
N ARG A 678 -11.05 -31.72 -40.41
CA ARG A 678 -11.43 -30.43 -41.01
C ARG A 678 -12.90 -30.11 -40.75
N SER A 679 -13.79 -31.09 -40.90
CA SER A 679 -15.24 -30.92 -40.61
C SER A 679 -15.53 -30.73 -39.12
N GLU A 680 -14.72 -31.32 -38.24
CA GLU A 680 -14.79 -31.08 -36.80
C GLU A 680 -14.33 -29.67 -36.43
N LEU A 681 -13.18 -29.25 -36.96
CA LEU A 681 -12.60 -27.92 -36.73
C LEU A 681 -13.46 -26.80 -37.36
N ALA A 682 -14.08 -27.06 -38.51
CA ALA A 682 -15.06 -26.16 -39.13
C ALA A 682 -16.30 -25.95 -38.25
N ARG A 683 -16.83 -27.03 -37.63
CA ARG A 683 -17.93 -26.93 -36.65
C ARG A 683 -17.56 -26.13 -35.41
N LEU A 684 -16.28 -26.01 -35.09
CA LEU A 684 -15.79 -25.13 -34.03
C LEU A 684 -15.62 -23.67 -34.49
N GLY A 685 -15.74 -23.36 -35.78
CA GLY A 685 -15.57 -22.02 -36.34
C GLY A 685 -14.14 -21.70 -36.81
N LEU A 686 -13.27 -22.71 -36.95
CA LEU A 686 -11.84 -22.52 -37.23
C LEU A 686 -11.50 -22.47 -38.72
N GLU A 687 -12.49 -22.28 -39.59
CA GLU A 687 -12.34 -22.34 -41.05
C GLU A 687 -11.33 -21.31 -41.56
N GLN A 688 -11.41 -20.06 -41.07
CA GLN A 688 -10.48 -18.99 -41.46
C GLN A 688 -9.03 -19.32 -41.04
N LEU A 689 -8.84 -19.83 -39.82
CA LEU A 689 -7.54 -20.22 -39.31
C LEU A 689 -6.94 -21.38 -40.15
N LEU A 690 -7.75 -22.39 -40.48
CA LEU A 690 -7.31 -23.53 -41.30
C LEU A 690 -6.75 -23.07 -42.65
N VAL A 691 -7.46 -22.17 -43.33
CA VAL A 691 -7.03 -21.64 -44.63
C VAL A 691 -5.71 -20.89 -44.49
N GLU A 692 -5.58 -20.04 -43.47
CA GLU A 692 -4.36 -19.26 -43.27
C GLU A 692 -3.14 -20.14 -42.94
N LEU A 693 -3.31 -21.14 -42.06
CA LEU A 693 -2.26 -22.08 -41.70
C LEU A 693 -1.80 -22.91 -42.91
N SER A 694 -2.72 -23.28 -43.81
CA SER A 694 -2.39 -23.96 -45.07
C SER A 694 -1.62 -23.07 -46.05
N VAL A 695 -1.96 -21.78 -46.16
CA VAL A 695 -1.23 -20.82 -47.02
C VAL A 695 0.20 -20.59 -46.52
N ARG A 696 0.40 -20.57 -45.20
CA ARG A 696 1.70 -20.31 -44.55
C ARG A 696 2.55 -21.57 -44.30
N HIS A 697 2.02 -22.76 -44.60
CA HIS A 697 2.64 -24.06 -44.34
C HIS A 697 3.13 -24.24 -42.90
N VAL A 698 2.29 -23.91 -41.92
CA VAL A 698 2.70 -23.93 -40.51
C VAL A 698 2.90 -25.39 -40.02
N PRO A 699 4.05 -25.71 -39.38
CA PRO A 699 4.35 -27.05 -38.89
C PRO A 699 3.53 -27.41 -37.65
N GLU A 700 3.35 -28.72 -37.41
CA GLU A 700 2.56 -29.31 -36.32
C GLU A 700 2.85 -28.71 -34.94
N GLU A 701 4.12 -28.49 -34.60
CA GLU A 701 4.53 -27.96 -33.30
C GLU A 701 4.10 -26.51 -33.04
N ARG A 702 3.71 -25.76 -34.08
CA ARG A 702 3.34 -24.34 -34.00
C ARG A 702 1.84 -24.06 -34.11
N VAL A 703 1.04 -24.99 -34.65
CA VAL A 703 -0.40 -24.73 -34.90
C VAL A 703 -1.20 -24.48 -33.62
N GLY A 704 -0.81 -25.10 -32.50
CA GLY A 704 -1.43 -24.84 -31.20
C GLY A 704 -1.21 -23.41 -30.73
N ALA A 705 0.00 -22.88 -30.89
CA ALA A 705 0.33 -21.50 -30.52
C ALA A 705 -0.38 -20.47 -31.42
N GLU A 706 -0.56 -20.78 -32.71
CA GLU A 706 -1.34 -19.93 -33.63
C GLU A 706 -2.83 -19.92 -33.26
N LEU A 707 -3.43 -21.07 -32.90
CA LEU A 707 -4.83 -21.10 -32.40
C LEU A 707 -4.99 -20.26 -31.14
N GLU A 708 -4.09 -20.42 -30.18
CA GLU A 708 -4.10 -19.66 -28.94
C GLU A 708 -4.00 -18.16 -29.24
N PHE A 709 -3.06 -17.75 -30.09
CA PHE A 709 -2.92 -16.35 -30.49
C PHE A 709 -4.20 -15.79 -31.14
N ALA A 710 -4.79 -16.51 -32.11
CA ALA A 710 -6.04 -16.09 -32.74
C ALA A 710 -7.18 -15.93 -31.73
N TRP A 711 -7.32 -16.87 -30.79
CA TRP A 711 -8.37 -16.81 -29.78
C TRP A 711 -8.18 -15.65 -28.80
N TRP A 712 -6.98 -15.52 -28.20
CA TRP A 712 -6.68 -14.46 -27.25
C TRP A 712 -6.78 -13.07 -27.89
N GLN A 713 -6.26 -12.91 -29.11
CA GLN A 713 -6.30 -11.63 -29.83
C GLN A 713 -7.74 -11.24 -30.21
N SER A 714 -8.55 -12.20 -30.67
CA SER A 714 -9.96 -11.96 -30.99
C SER A 714 -10.78 -11.64 -29.74
N ALA A 715 -10.47 -12.28 -28.60
CA ALA A 715 -11.09 -11.97 -27.31
C ALA A 715 -10.74 -10.53 -26.87
N LEU A 716 -9.48 -10.11 -27.01
CA LEU A 716 -9.06 -8.74 -26.70
C LEU A 716 -9.82 -7.70 -27.54
N GLU A 717 -9.85 -7.90 -28.87
CA GLU A 717 -10.54 -7.00 -29.81
C GLU A 717 -12.06 -6.94 -29.52
N HIS A 718 -12.65 -8.07 -29.13
CA HIS A 718 -14.04 -8.11 -28.71
C HIS A 718 -14.28 -7.26 -27.46
N LEU A 719 -13.52 -7.50 -26.38
CA LEU A 719 -13.66 -6.78 -25.12
C LEU A 719 -13.45 -5.28 -25.29
N LEU A 720 -12.42 -4.86 -26.03
CA LEU A 720 -12.16 -3.43 -26.28
C LEU A 720 -13.30 -2.73 -27.05
N ARG A 721 -14.07 -3.48 -27.84
CA ARG A 721 -15.20 -2.95 -28.60
C ARG A 721 -16.49 -2.90 -27.77
N THR A 722 -16.70 -3.87 -26.89
CA THR A 722 -17.95 -4.02 -26.14
C THR A 722 -17.91 -3.35 -24.76
N ASP A 723 -16.77 -3.42 -24.08
CA ASP A 723 -16.62 -2.89 -22.74
C ASP A 723 -16.03 -1.47 -22.77
N ARG A 724 -16.89 -0.49 -22.51
CA ARG A 724 -16.49 0.92 -22.46
C ARG A 724 -15.59 1.23 -21.26
N ALA A 725 -15.65 0.45 -20.18
CA ALA A 725 -14.85 0.67 -18.99
C ALA A 725 -13.36 0.40 -19.24
N LEU A 726 -13.01 -0.37 -20.28
CA LEU A 726 -11.61 -0.53 -20.75
C LEU A 726 -11.05 0.72 -21.45
N LEU A 727 -11.87 1.75 -21.67
CA LEU A 727 -11.47 3.04 -22.28
C LEU A 727 -10.72 2.88 -23.62
N GLY A 728 -11.01 1.82 -24.37
CA GLY A 728 -10.36 1.50 -25.63
C GLY A 728 -8.83 1.31 -25.51
N ALA A 729 -8.34 0.83 -24.36
CA ALA A 729 -6.91 0.68 -24.05
C ALA A 729 -6.11 2.01 -24.07
N ASN A 730 -6.78 3.16 -23.94
CA ASN A 730 -6.10 4.46 -23.91
C ASN A 730 -5.56 4.78 -22.51
N THR A 731 -4.35 4.31 -22.23
CA THR A 731 -3.65 4.48 -20.95
C THR A 731 -3.39 5.95 -20.60
N SER A 732 -3.27 6.85 -21.59
CA SER A 732 -3.11 8.30 -21.33
C SER A 732 -4.34 8.95 -20.68
N VAL A 733 -5.54 8.39 -20.92
CA VAL A 733 -6.78 8.81 -20.26
C VAL A 733 -6.80 8.29 -18.83
N VAL A 734 -6.42 7.03 -18.62
CA VAL A 734 -6.29 6.42 -17.28
C VAL A 734 -5.31 7.22 -16.43
N ASP A 735 -4.11 7.53 -16.95
CA ASP A 735 -3.10 8.36 -16.27
C ASP A 735 -3.61 9.75 -15.87
N ARG A 736 -4.50 10.34 -16.67
CA ARG A 736 -5.14 11.61 -16.34
C ARG A 736 -6.15 11.44 -15.22
N LEU A 737 -7.04 10.45 -15.33
CA LEU A 737 -8.05 10.14 -14.31
C LEU A 737 -7.41 9.79 -12.96
N GLU A 738 -6.33 9.00 -12.94
CA GLU A 738 -5.59 8.69 -11.72
C GLU A 738 -4.87 9.90 -11.12
N ARG A 739 -4.39 10.84 -11.95
CA ARG A 739 -3.84 12.12 -11.46
C ARG A 739 -4.93 13.00 -10.86
N ASP A 740 -6.04 13.14 -11.54
CA ASP A 740 -7.18 13.93 -11.08
C ASP A 740 -7.76 13.32 -9.78
N PHE A 741 -7.87 11.99 -9.71
CA PHE A 741 -8.28 11.28 -8.49
C PHE A 741 -7.38 11.58 -7.31
N ARG A 742 -6.05 11.52 -7.48
CA ARG A 742 -5.11 11.84 -6.40
C ARG A 742 -5.33 13.25 -5.83
N LEU A 743 -5.50 14.24 -6.71
CA LEU A 743 -5.72 15.62 -6.32
C LEU A 743 -7.06 15.79 -5.59
N VAL A 744 -8.12 15.18 -6.11
CA VAL A 744 -9.47 15.26 -5.54
C VAL A 744 -9.56 14.51 -4.20
N ASP A 745 -8.96 13.32 -4.10
CA ASP A 745 -8.93 12.53 -2.86
C ASP A 745 -8.10 13.23 -1.77
N GLU A 746 -6.96 13.85 -2.13
CA GLU A 746 -6.17 14.65 -1.19
C GLU A 746 -6.95 15.90 -0.72
N ALA A 747 -7.64 16.60 -1.63
CA ALA A 747 -8.48 17.75 -1.28
C ALA A 747 -9.66 17.35 -0.38
N HIS A 748 -10.30 16.22 -0.64
CA HIS A 748 -11.37 15.67 0.19
C HIS A 748 -10.86 15.31 1.59
N ALA A 749 -9.76 14.55 1.69
CA ALA A 749 -9.16 14.18 2.97
C ALA A 749 -8.72 15.42 3.78
N ALA A 750 -8.13 16.43 3.14
CA ALA A 750 -7.73 17.67 3.79
C ALA A 750 -8.91 18.50 4.33
N ALA A 751 -10.14 18.27 3.83
CA ALA A 751 -11.33 18.99 4.27
C ALA A 751 -11.94 18.42 5.57
N ALA A 752 -11.60 17.20 5.99
CA ALA A 752 -12.20 16.54 7.15
C ALA A 752 -12.03 17.34 8.46
N GLY A 753 -10.83 17.84 8.74
CA GLY A 753 -10.55 18.68 9.91
C GLY A 753 -11.35 20.00 9.92
N PRO A 754 -11.30 20.80 8.85
CA PRO A 754 -12.15 21.99 8.69
C PRO A 754 -13.65 21.72 8.81
N LEU A 755 -14.16 20.61 8.26
CA LEU A 755 -15.57 20.22 8.38
C LEU A 755 -15.96 19.96 9.85
N LEU A 756 -15.14 19.19 10.59
CA LEU A 756 -15.35 18.97 12.01
C LEU A 756 -15.26 20.28 12.82
N ALA A 757 -14.34 21.17 12.47
CA ALA A 757 -14.25 22.48 13.10
C ALA A 757 -15.51 23.34 12.88
N ALA A 758 -16.11 23.31 11.69
CA ALA A 758 -17.33 24.02 11.36
C ALA A 758 -18.57 23.42 12.07
N GLN A 759 -18.62 22.09 12.22
CA GLN A 759 -19.63 21.41 13.05
C GLN A 759 -19.55 21.88 14.50
N LEU A 760 -18.36 21.85 15.11
CA LEU A 760 -18.14 22.30 16.49
C LEU A 760 -18.46 23.79 16.68
N ALA A 761 -18.15 24.63 15.69
CA ALA A 761 -18.51 26.05 15.70
C ALA A 761 -20.02 26.28 15.65
N THR A 762 -20.74 25.44 14.90
CA THR A 762 -22.21 25.48 14.86
C THR A 762 -22.81 25.10 16.20
N GLN A 763 -22.32 24.01 16.80
CA GLN A 763 -22.75 23.59 18.13
C GLN A 763 -22.43 24.65 19.20
N TRP A 764 -21.27 25.30 19.10
CA TRP A 764 -20.87 26.37 20.00
C TRP A 764 -21.79 27.59 19.92
N ARG A 765 -22.12 28.04 18.71
CA ARG A 765 -23.06 29.16 18.50
C ARG A 765 -24.44 28.88 19.09
N ILE A 766 -24.95 27.66 18.89
CA ILE A 766 -26.21 27.20 19.48
C ILE A 766 -26.08 27.20 21.02
N GLY A 767 -25.01 26.59 21.54
CA GLY A 767 -24.76 26.49 22.97
C GLY A 767 -24.70 27.82 23.70
N ILE A 768 -24.01 28.85 23.16
CA ILE A 768 -23.98 30.18 23.78
C ILE A 768 -25.39 30.77 23.92
N VAL A 769 -26.24 30.59 22.90
CA VAL A 769 -27.60 31.14 22.90
C VAL A 769 -28.49 30.39 23.89
N ASP A 770 -28.42 29.06 23.87
CA ASP A 770 -29.24 28.20 24.73
C ASP A 770 -28.81 28.28 26.21
N HIS A 771 -27.53 28.56 26.48
CA HIS A 771 -26.93 28.61 27.82
C HIS A 771 -26.19 29.93 28.07
N SER A 772 -26.89 31.06 27.93
CA SER A 772 -26.30 32.41 28.08
C SER A 772 -25.70 32.66 29.46
N ASP A 773 -26.28 32.06 30.51
CA ASP A 773 -25.80 32.21 31.90
C ASP A 773 -24.46 31.50 32.11
N GLU A 774 -24.32 30.27 31.62
CA GLU A 774 -23.04 29.54 31.61
C GLU A 774 -21.99 30.30 30.78
N ALA A 775 -22.38 30.88 29.64
CA ALA A 775 -21.47 31.66 28.81
C ALA A 775 -20.94 32.91 29.55
N ALA A 776 -21.81 33.60 30.28
CA ALA A 776 -21.43 34.75 31.10
C ALA A 776 -20.53 34.35 32.29
N ALA A 777 -20.83 33.23 32.96
CA ALA A 777 -20.03 32.68 34.04
C ALA A 777 -18.64 32.26 33.55
N LEU A 778 -18.56 31.49 32.46
CA LEU A 778 -17.31 31.08 31.84
C LEU A 778 -16.47 32.29 31.43
N LYS A 779 -17.09 33.33 30.83
CA LYS A 779 -16.39 34.57 30.47
C LYS A 779 -15.79 35.29 31.67
N ARG A 780 -16.46 35.27 32.83
CA ARG A 780 -15.96 35.86 34.08
C ARG A 780 -14.75 35.08 34.60
N VAL A 781 -14.89 33.77 34.72
CA VAL A 781 -13.82 32.83 35.14
C VAL A 781 -12.59 32.95 34.23
N LEU A 782 -12.76 33.03 32.91
CA LEU A 782 -11.64 33.20 31.97
C LEU A 782 -10.92 34.55 32.12
N LYS A 783 -11.59 35.61 32.62
CA LYS A 783 -11.00 36.93 32.86
C LYS A 783 -10.27 37.05 34.18
N ASP A 784 -10.85 36.50 35.26
CA ASP A 784 -10.37 36.71 36.64
C ASP A 784 -9.11 35.88 36.95
N GLY A 785 -8.91 34.77 36.23
CA GLY A 785 -7.60 34.20 35.93
C GLY A 785 -6.82 33.64 37.10
N LEU A 786 -7.30 32.57 37.75
CA LEU A 786 -6.53 31.60 38.55
C LEU A 786 -7.42 30.39 38.93
N HIS A 787 -8.20 29.88 37.98
CA HIS A 787 -9.23 28.87 38.24
C HIS A 787 -8.78 27.44 37.95
N THR A 788 -9.23 26.51 38.79
CA THR A 788 -9.02 25.07 38.59
C THR A 788 -9.89 24.50 37.47
N ALA A 789 -9.56 23.31 36.98
CA ALA A 789 -10.41 22.62 36.00
C ALA A 789 -11.82 22.36 36.55
N GLN A 790 -11.94 22.03 37.85
CA GLN A 790 -13.23 21.84 38.52
C GLN A 790 -14.05 23.14 38.54
N GLU A 791 -13.45 24.26 38.92
CA GLU A 791 -14.14 25.56 38.93
C GLU A 791 -14.65 25.98 37.54
N MET A 792 -13.92 25.62 36.47
CA MET A 792 -14.39 25.83 35.11
C MET A 792 -15.55 24.91 34.75
N SER A 793 -15.47 23.63 35.15
CA SER A 793 -16.56 22.65 35.02
C SER A 793 -17.84 23.16 35.67
N ASP A 794 -17.75 23.58 36.92
CA ASP A 794 -18.87 24.06 37.72
C ASP A 794 -19.49 25.35 37.13
N ALA A 795 -18.67 26.21 36.53
CA ALA A 795 -19.14 27.46 35.93
C ALA A 795 -19.90 27.27 34.61
N ALA A 796 -19.59 26.22 33.84
CA ALA A 796 -20.15 25.99 32.50
C ALA A 796 -20.20 24.50 32.11
N PRO A 797 -20.96 23.67 32.86
CA PRO A 797 -20.93 22.22 32.70
C PRO A 797 -21.42 21.75 31.33
N THR A 798 -22.41 22.45 30.75
CA THR A 798 -22.99 22.09 29.46
C THR A 798 -22.11 22.59 28.32
N LEU A 799 -21.68 23.85 28.36
CA LEU A 799 -20.85 24.45 27.31
C LEU A 799 -19.47 23.79 27.19
N LEU A 800 -18.90 23.30 28.29
CA LEU A 800 -17.63 22.59 28.26
C LEU A 800 -17.72 21.26 27.52
N ARG A 801 -18.89 20.65 27.39
CA ARG A 801 -19.06 19.47 26.53
C ARG A 801 -18.77 19.79 25.06
N THR A 802 -19.12 20.98 24.60
CA THR A 802 -18.88 21.44 23.23
C THR A 802 -17.49 22.05 23.05
N LEU A 803 -16.98 22.77 24.05
CA LEU A 803 -15.66 23.41 23.99
C LEU A 803 -14.49 22.47 24.24
N ALA A 804 -14.66 21.51 25.15
CA ALA A 804 -13.63 20.57 25.58
C ALA A 804 -14.12 19.12 25.48
N PRO A 805 -14.44 18.63 24.26
CA PRO A 805 -14.86 17.25 24.04
C PRO A 805 -13.70 16.25 24.25
N VAL A 806 -12.44 16.72 24.21
CA VAL A 806 -11.25 15.87 24.37
C VAL A 806 -10.38 16.38 25.51
N TRP A 807 -10.00 15.50 26.42
CA TRP A 807 -9.05 15.77 27.51
C TRP A 807 -7.76 14.98 27.30
N LEU A 808 -6.62 15.64 27.43
CA LEU A 808 -5.29 15.03 27.39
C LEU A 808 -4.64 15.19 28.76
N ALA A 809 -4.26 14.09 29.39
CA ALA A 809 -3.64 14.08 30.70
C ALA A 809 -2.58 12.97 30.80
N SER A 810 -1.53 13.21 31.58
CA SER A 810 -0.75 12.09 32.13
C SER A 810 -1.62 11.32 33.13
N PRO A 811 -1.36 10.03 33.40
CA PRO A 811 -2.12 9.27 34.40
C PRO A 811 -2.13 9.96 35.77
N TYR A 812 -1.05 10.66 36.11
CA TYR A 812 -0.89 11.37 37.37
C TYR A 812 -1.58 12.74 37.39
N GLU A 813 -1.99 13.26 36.23
CA GLU A 813 -2.81 14.47 36.07
C GLU A 813 -4.32 14.14 36.02
N VAL A 814 -4.70 12.87 35.84
CA VAL A 814 -6.13 12.46 35.83
C VAL A 814 -6.86 12.83 37.12
N PRO A 815 -6.28 12.75 38.33
CA PRO A 815 -6.92 13.24 39.55
C PRO A 815 -7.31 14.73 39.52
N ASP A 816 -6.67 15.54 38.67
CA ASP A 816 -7.00 16.97 38.49
C ASP A 816 -8.08 17.19 37.42
N VAL A 817 -8.51 16.14 36.72
CA VAL A 817 -9.71 16.17 35.85
C VAL A 817 -10.95 16.23 36.74
N PRO A 818 -11.93 17.12 36.45
CA PRO A 818 -13.12 17.26 37.27
C PRO A 818 -13.83 15.93 37.55
N THR A 819 -14.19 15.70 38.81
CA THR A 819 -14.62 14.38 39.30
C THR A 819 -16.00 13.98 38.76
N ASP A 820 -16.83 14.96 38.43
CA ASP A 820 -18.19 14.82 37.89
C ASP A 820 -18.21 14.54 36.38
N LEU A 821 -17.08 14.65 35.68
CA LEU A 821 -17.01 14.38 34.25
C LEU A 821 -16.91 12.86 33.98
N ALA A 822 -17.97 12.31 33.42
CA ALA A 822 -17.95 11.00 32.78
C ALA A 822 -17.39 11.12 31.35
N PHE A 823 -16.65 10.09 30.92
CA PHE A 823 -16.13 9.96 29.57
C PHE A 823 -16.82 8.80 28.85
N ASP A 824 -17.25 9.06 27.61
CA ASP A 824 -17.82 8.01 26.77
C ASP A 824 -16.74 7.01 26.38
N VAL A 825 -15.53 7.51 26.09
CA VAL A 825 -14.37 6.68 25.76
C VAL A 825 -13.13 7.17 26.50
N VAL A 826 -12.40 6.24 27.11
CA VAL A 826 -11.04 6.46 27.63
C VAL A 826 -10.06 5.71 26.75
N ILE A 827 -9.13 6.45 26.16
CA ILE A 827 -8.03 5.92 25.34
C ILE A 827 -6.75 6.01 26.16
N ILE A 828 -6.11 4.87 26.45
CA ILE A 828 -4.77 4.86 27.06
C ILE A 828 -3.76 4.57 25.97
N ALA A 829 -2.98 5.57 25.56
CA ALA A 829 -2.13 5.49 24.36
C ALA A 829 -0.81 4.70 24.56
N ASP A 830 -0.36 4.58 25.82
CA ASP A 830 0.86 3.90 26.23
C ASP A 830 0.55 2.91 27.37
N ALA A 831 -0.49 2.09 27.18
CA ALA A 831 -1.06 1.20 28.20
C ALA A 831 -0.06 0.13 28.69
N ALA A 832 0.88 -0.29 27.85
CA ALA A 832 1.90 -1.25 28.25
C ALA A 832 2.98 -0.63 29.17
N ALA A 833 3.03 0.70 29.28
CA ALA A 833 3.94 1.41 30.18
C ALA A 833 3.35 1.68 31.58
N LEU A 834 2.09 1.29 31.85
CA LEU A 834 1.36 1.63 33.07
C LEU A 834 0.90 0.38 33.82
N CYS A 835 1.02 0.38 35.14
CA CYS A 835 0.39 -0.65 35.97
C CYS A 835 -1.10 -0.32 36.20
N LEU A 836 -1.83 -1.27 36.81
CA LEU A 836 -3.27 -1.09 37.07
C LEU A 836 -3.55 0.09 38.02
N ALA A 837 -2.71 0.31 39.03
CA ALA A 837 -2.87 1.43 39.97
C ALA A 837 -2.69 2.79 39.30
N GLU A 838 -1.79 2.90 38.32
CA GLU A 838 -1.58 4.12 37.53
C GLU A 838 -2.76 4.39 36.58
N ALA A 839 -3.38 3.34 36.02
CA ALA A 839 -4.50 3.46 35.08
C ALA A 839 -5.88 3.58 35.76
N ALA A 840 -6.03 3.14 37.01
CA ALA A 840 -7.32 3.04 37.70
C ALA A 840 -8.15 4.35 37.71
N PRO A 841 -7.57 5.54 37.98
CA PRO A 841 -8.27 6.82 37.85
C PRO A 841 -8.91 7.05 36.47
N ALA A 842 -8.23 6.64 35.40
CA ALA A 842 -8.76 6.78 34.05
C ALA A 842 -9.86 5.76 33.79
N LEU A 843 -9.62 4.49 34.13
CA LEU A 843 -10.54 3.38 33.87
C LEU A 843 -11.89 3.55 34.56
N ARG A 844 -11.91 4.01 35.82
CA ARG A 844 -13.15 4.19 36.58
C ARG A 844 -14.11 5.22 35.97
N ARG A 845 -13.60 6.14 35.14
CA ARG A 845 -14.40 7.18 34.45
C ARG A 845 -14.91 6.74 33.07
N ALA A 846 -14.50 5.57 32.60
CA ALA A 846 -14.73 5.11 31.24
C ALA A 846 -16.04 4.35 31.09
N ARG A 847 -16.83 4.66 30.05
CA ARG A 847 -17.88 3.74 29.56
C ARG A 847 -17.35 2.71 28.59
N GLN A 848 -16.42 3.12 27.73
CA GLN A 848 -15.66 2.29 26.80
C GLN A 848 -14.16 2.52 27.02
N VAL A 849 -13.37 1.45 26.95
CA VAL A 849 -11.91 1.51 27.16
C VAL A 849 -11.20 1.03 25.90
N VAL A 850 -10.25 1.81 25.41
CA VAL A 850 -9.40 1.45 24.27
C VAL A 850 -7.94 1.61 24.70
N LEU A 851 -7.19 0.52 24.68
CA LEU A 851 -5.80 0.52 25.14
C LEU A 851 -4.88 0.35 23.93
N PHE A 852 -3.96 1.28 23.72
CA PHE A 852 -2.87 1.15 22.75
C PHE A 852 -1.58 0.92 23.52
N GLY A 853 -0.71 0.06 23.02
CA GLY A 853 0.57 -0.20 23.66
C GLY A 853 1.39 -1.24 22.90
N ASP A 854 2.64 -1.37 23.34
CA ASP A 854 3.57 -2.38 22.83
C ASP A 854 4.28 -3.05 24.02
N PRO A 855 3.80 -4.21 24.50
CA PRO A 855 4.38 -4.90 25.65
C PRO A 855 5.83 -5.37 25.43
N VAL A 856 6.32 -5.37 24.19
CA VAL A 856 7.70 -5.77 23.86
C VAL A 856 8.71 -4.69 24.27
N VAL A 857 8.35 -3.41 24.23
CA VAL A 857 9.25 -2.28 24.56
C VAL A 857 8.82 -1.47 25.78
N GLN A 858 7.56 -1.60 26.18
CA GLN A 858 6.97 -0.84 27.28
C GLN A 858 6.77 -1.75 28.49
N LYS A 859 7.06 -1.22 29.67
CA LYS A 859 6.83 -1.91 30.94
C LYS A 859 6.60 -0.88 32.05
N PRO A 860 5.70 -1.14 33.01
CA PRO A 860 5.58 -0.32 34.21
C PRO A 860 6.87 -0.41 35.04
N THR A 861 7.42 0.73 35.41
CA THR A 861 8.59 0.80 36.29
C THR A 861 8.33 1.75 37.46
N PRO A 862 8.83 1.44 38.67
CA PRO A 862 8.67 2.32 39.82
C PRO A 862 9.49 3.61 39.62
N PHE A 863 9.03 4.70 40.21
CA PHE A 863 9.74 5.99 40.16
C PHE A 863 9.57 6.79 41.45
N ARG A 864 10.50 7.72 41.69
CA ARG A 864 10.47 8.66 42.81
C ARG A 864 10.58 10.09 42.30
N VAL A 865 9.77 11.00 42.87
CA VAL A 865 9.78 12.42 42.52
C VAL A 865 11.04 13.13 43.04
N SER A 866 11.55 12.71 44.21
CA SER A 866 12.74 13.32 44.83
C SER A 866 14.00 13.19 43.97
N ALA A 867 14.83 14.24 43.98
CA ALA A 867 16.14 14.27 43.32
C ALA A 867 17.31 13.83 44.22
N SER A 868 17.03 13.44 45.48
CA SER A 868 18.04 13.01 46.47
C SER A 868 18.59 11.61 46.17
N ILE A 869 19.90 11.39 46.40
CA ILE A 869 20.58 10.09 46.23
C ILE A 869 20.49 9.24 47.50
N LEU A 870 20.37 9.87 48.68
CA LEU A 870 20.42 9.24 49.99
C LEU A 870 19.07 8.62 50.41
N GLY A 871 18.39 7.94 49.49
CA GLY A 871 17.42 6.93 49.92
C GLY A 871 18.22 5.83 50.62
N THR A 872 18.19 5.76 51.95
CA THR A 872 18.73 4.60 52.66
C THR A 872 18.10 3.33 52.07
N PRO A 873 18.88 2.32 51.65
CA PRO A 873 18.36 1.04 51.18
C PRO A 873 17.40 0.33 52.15
N ASP A 874 17.36 0.79 53.42
CA ASP A 874 16.52 0.25 54.51
C ASP A 874 15.05 0.73 54.53
N GLU A 875 14.64 1.72 53.73
CA GLU A 875 13.20 1.98 53.51
C GLU A 875 12.75 1.15 52.29
N ALA A 876 12.63 -0.17 52.46
CA ALA A 876 11.90 -1.01 51.51
C ALA A 876 10.49 -0.41 51.34
N ASP A 877 10.04 -0.23 50.09
CA ASP A 877 8.70 0.29 49.84
C ASP A 877 7.70 -0.66 50.55
N GLU A 878 6.90 -0.13 51.48
CA GLU A 878 5.98 -0.94 52.31
C GLU A 878 4.96 -1.72 51.47
N VAL A 879 4.72 -1.28 50.22
CA VAL A 879 3.81 -1.86 49.25
C VAL A 879 4.60 -2.34 48.02
N PRO A 880 4.52 -3.63 47.66
CA PRO A 880 5.15 -4.15 46.44
C PRO A 880 4.60 -3.49 45.19
N PHE A 881 5.48 -3.09 44.26
CA PHE A 881 5.10 -2.53 42.96
C PHE A 881 4.67 -3.62 41.98
N ASP A 882 3.56 -3.38 41.27
CA ASP A 882 3.02 -4.29 40.28
C ASP A 882 3.67 -4.08 38.91
N GLY A 883 4.58 -4.98 38.54
CA GLY A 883 5.27 -4.92 37.25
C GLY A 883 4.44 -5.33 36.04
N THR A 884 3.22 -5.88 36.24
CA THR A 884 2.35 -6.30 35.13
C THR A 884 1.62 -5.10 34.55
N SER A 885 1.68 -4.94 33.22
CA SER A 885 1.04 -3.81 32.57
C SER A 885 -0.48 -3.92 32.53
N VAL A 886 -1.18 -2.78 32.53
CA VAL A 886 -2.64 -2.75 32.33
C VAL A 886 -3.01 -3.28 30.93
N PHE A 887 -2.12 -3.14 29.94
CA PHE A 887 -2.26 -3.75 28.62
C PHE A 887 -2.41 -5.27 28.72
N GLU A 888 -1.46 -5.95 29.37
CA GLU A 888 -1.45 -7.41 29.52
C GLU A 888 -2.69 -7.91 30.26
N ARG A 889 -3.03 -7.28 31.39
CA ARG A 889 -4.19 -7.68 32.20
C ARG A 889 -5.52 -7.55 31.45
N VAL A 890 -5.69 -6.46 30.72
CA VAL A 890 -6.94 -6.20 29.99
C VAL A 890 -7.01 -7.04 28.71
N ALA A 891 -5.88 -7.38 28.09
CA ALA A 891 -5.81 -8.30 26.95
C ALA A 891 -6.32 -9.71 27.28
N GLU A 892 -6.32 -10.13 28.55
CA GLU A 892 -6.94 -11.39 29.00
C GLU A 892 -8.48 -11.38 28.94
N LEU A 893 -9.09 -10.19 28.89
CA LEU A 893 -10.54 -9.99 28.94
C LEU A 893 -11.13 -9.44 27.64
N LEU A 894 -10.39 -8.59 26.95
CA LEU A 894 -10.84 -7.86 25.76
C LEU A 894 -10.17 -8.39 24.49
N PRO A 895 -10.82 -8.23 23.32
CA PRO A 895 -10.18 -8.58 22.06
C PRO A 895 -8.94 -7.73 21.80
N VAL A 896 -7.90 -8.36 21.25
CA VAL A 896 -6.65 -7.72 20.84
C VAL A 896 -6.62 -7.59 19.32
N GLU A 897 -6.39 -6.37 18.83
CA GLU A 897 -6.11 -6.08 17.43
C GLU A 897 -4.62 -5.72 17.27
N THR A 898 -3.96 -6.27 16.27
CA THR A 898 -2.54 -6.01 16.03
C THR A 898 -2.36 -5.19 14.78
N LEU A 899 -1.69 -4.03 14.90
CA LEU A 899 -1.29 -3.22 13.75
C LEU A 899 0.13 -3.64 13.33
N THR A 900 0.26 -4.17 12.12
CA THR A 900 1.50 -4.82 11.63
C THR A 900 2.24 -4.03 10.55
N ARG A 901 1.53 -3.19 9.80
CA ARG A 901 2.10 -2.41 8.68
C ARG A 901 2.90 -1.21 9.17
N SER A 902 4.23 -1.25 9.03
CA SER A 902 5.11 -0.17 9.48
C SER A 902 5.37 0.88 8.39
N TYR A 903 5.24 2.15 8.77
CA TYR A 903 5.46 3.32 7.91
C TYR A 903 6.79 4.04 8.20
N ARG A 904 7.68 3.46 9.03
CA ARG A 904 8.97 4.07 9.35
C ARG A 904 9.83 4.20 8.09
N ALA A 905 10.36 5.39 7.86
CA ALA A 905 11.18 5.68 6.69
C ALA A 905 12.66 5.37 6.97
N GLY A 906 13.23 4.40 6.25
CA GLY A 906 14.64 3.97 6.40
C GLY A 906 14.80 2.82 7.39
N GLY A 907 16.04 2.36 7.60
CA GLY A 907 16.27 1.36 8.64
C GLY A 907 15.88 -0.07 8.29
N GLU A 908 15.77 -0.46 7.02
CA GLU A 908 15.21 -1.78 6.65
C GLU A 908 15.98 -2.95 7.28
N ASP A 909 17.32 -2.97 7.18
CA ASP A 909 18.12 -4.05 7.77
C ASP A 909 17.95 -4.10 9.30
N LEU A 910 17.84 -2.93 9.93
CA LEU A 910 17.57 -2.80 11.35
C LEU A 910 16.15 -3.27 11.71
N SER A 911 15.15 -2.90 10.91
CA SER A 911 13.74 -3.20 11.14
C SER A 911 13.46 -4.68 10.96
N GLN A 912 14.01 -5.30 9.92
CA GLN A 912 13.91 -6.74 9.67
C GLN A 912 14.59 -7.53 10.79
N LEU A 913 15.77 -7.09 11.24
CA LEU A 913 16.46 -7.73 12.36
C LEU A 913 15.66 -7.63 13.66
N VAL A 914 15.15 -6.43 13.98
CA VAL A 914 14.28 -6.23 15.14
C VAL A 914 13.02 -7.09 15.04
N ASN A 915 12.42 -7.17 13.84
CA ASN A 915 11.23 -7.95 13.59
C ASN A 915 11.46 -9.45 13.84
N ASP A 916 12.53 -10.00 13.27
CA ASP A 916 12.91 -11.41 13.42
C ASP A 916 13.25 -11.75 14.89
N ALA A 917 13.96 -10.84 15.58
CA ALA A 917 14.47 -11.08 16.92
C ALA A 917 13.41 -10.91 18.02
N PHE A 918 12.47 -9.96 17.87
CA PHE A 918 11.59 -9.53 18.97
C PHE A 918 10.10 -9.56 18.66
N TYR A 919 9.69 -9.61 17.38
CA TYR A 919 8.28 -9.57 16.97
C TYR A 919 7.86 -10.76 16.11
N GLY A 920 8.66 -11.84 16.08
CA GLY A 920 8.29 -13.08 15.39
C GLY A 920 8.10 -12.96 13.88
N GLY A 921 8.61 -11.89 13.25
CA GLY A 921 8.42 -11.64 11.82
C GLY A 921 7.09 -10.97 11.45
N GLU A 922 6.28 -10.54 12.43
CA GLU A 922 4.93 -9.97 12.17
C GLU A 922 4.94 -8.57 11.53
N ILE A 923 6.02 -7.77 11.69
CA ILE A 923 6.09 -6.42 11.13
C ILE A 923 6.24 -6.49 9.61
N VAL A 924 5.30 -5.87 8.89
CA VAL A 924 5.37 -5.72 7.43
C VAL A 924 5.86 -4.30 7.10
N SER A 925 7.03 -4.19 6.48
CA SER A 925 7.60 -2.89 6.07
C SER A 925 8.06 -2.92 4.61
N LEU A 926 7.85 -1.82 3.89
CA LEU A 926 8.30 -1.70 2.51
C LEU A 926 9.82 -1.45 2.39
N PRO A 927 10.46 -2.05 1.37
CA PRO A 927 11.58 -1.52 0.60
C PRO A 927 12.26 -0.23 1.00
N TRP A 928 13.45 -0.16 1.63
CA TRP A 928 14.20 1.11 1.56
C TRP A 928 15.09 1.17 0.32
N ALA A 929 14.94 2.22 -0.51
CA ALA A 929 15.74 2.38 -1.73
C ALA A 929 17.25 2.44 -1.43
N GLY A 930 17.62 2.98 -0.26
CA GLY A 930 19.02 3.04 0.17
C GLY A 930 19.66 1.65 0.33
N SER A 931 18.94 0.68 0.89
CA SER A 931 19.41 -0.70 1.02
C SER A 931 19.65 -1.33 -0.36
N TYR A 932 18.74 -1.08 -1.32
CA TYR A 932 18.93 -1.50 -2.72
C TYR A 932 20.15 -0.84 -3.40
N LEU A 933 20.47 0.39 -3.02
CA LEU A 933 21.65 1.14 -3.46
C LEU A 933 22.93 0.79 -2.68
N GLY A 934 22.90 -0.18 -1.77
CA GLY A 934 24.06 -0.59 -0.97
C GLY A 934 24.40 0.35 0.20
N ARG A 935 23.47 1.21 0.61
CA ARG A 935 23.59 2.06 1.80
C ARG A 935 22.92 1.32 2.96
N GLY A 936 23.68 0.53 3.71
CA GLY A 936 23.16 -0.19 4.88
C GLY A 936 22.65 0.77 5.96
N SER A 937 21.59 0.37 6.64
CA SER A 937 21.00 1.15 7.73
C SER A 937 21.57 0.80 9.11
N LEU A 938 22.17 -0.39 9.23
CA LEU A 938 22.84 -0.88 10.42
C LEU A 938 24.30 -1.18 10.08
N SER A 939 25.22 -0.64 10.87
CA SER A 939 26.65 -0.96 10.78
C SER A 939 27.20 -1.26 12.17
N VAL A 940 28.16 -2.19 12.24
CA VAL A 940 28.86 -2.52 13.48
C VAL A 940 30.31 -2.06 13.34
N ASP A 941 30.78 -1.30 14.33
CA ASP A 941 32.14 -0.80 14.42
C ASP A 941 32.85 -1.45 15.61
N TYR A 942 33.74 -2.39 15.30
CA TYR A 942 34.52 -3.10 16.31
C TYR A 942 35.78 -2.32 16.66
N VAL A 943 35.86 -1.85 17.89
CA VAL A 943 36.99 -1.03 18.37
C VAL A 943 38.05 -1.89 19.02
N GLU A 944 39.28 -1.85 18.48
CA GLU A 944 40.41 -2.54 19.08
C GLU A 944 40.96 -1.78 20.30
N GLY A 945 41.52 -2.51 21.27
CA GLY A 945 42.17 -1.90 22.44
C GLY A 945 41.24 -1.45 23.57
N GLY A 946 39.96 -1.81 23.55
CA GLY A 946 39.03 -1.59 24.65
C GLY A 946 39.27 -2.51 25.85
N VAL A 947 40.43 -2.38 26.51
CA VAL A 947 40.82 -3.15 27.70
C VAL A 947 40.83 -2.29 28.96
N GLY A 948 40.48 -2.87 30.10
CA GLY A 948 40.47 -2.17 31.38
C GLY A 948 40.64 -3.07 32.60
N ALA A 949 40.69 -2.45 33.78
CA ALA A 949 40.57 -3.15 35.04
C ALA A 949 39.08 -3.27 35.40
N PRO A 950 38.61 -4.41 35.96
CA PRO A 950 37.23 -4.53 36.41
C PRO A 950 36.91 -3.49 37.48
N ASP A 951 35.70 -2.94 37.44
CA ASP A 951 35.18 -2.06 38.47
C ASP A 951 35.04 -2.80 39.81
N PRO A 952 35.39 -2.21 40.96
CA PRO A 952 35.33 -2.88 42.25
C PRO A 952 33.90 -3.20 42.73
N VAL A 953 32.89 -2.51 42.20
CA VAL A 953 31.47 -2.64 42.58
C VAL A 953 30.74 -3.54 41.61
N SER A 954 30.80 -3.27 40.30
CA SER A 954 30.09 -4.06 39.29
C SER A 954 30.86 -5.32 38.85
N GLY A 955 32.17 -5.36 39.07
CA GLY A 955 33.00 -6.48 38.65
C GLY A 955 33.19 -6.59 37.13
N ALA A 956 32.65 -5.65 36.34
CA ALA A 956 32.75 -5.56 34.88
C ALA A 956 33.81 -4.55 34.44
N VAL A 957 34.34 -4.68 33.22
CA VAL A 957 35.20 -3.64 32.62
C VAL A 957 34.30 -2.59 31.97
N GLU A 958 33.96 -1.56 32.73
CA GLU A 958 33.07 -0.49 32.27
C GLU A 958 33.81 0.66 31.58
N SER A 959 33.15 1.19 30.55
CA SER A 959 33.50 2.41 29.84
C SER A 959 34.94 2.48 29.29
N PRO A 960 35.36 1.55 28.42
CA PRO A 960 36.71 1.54 27.85
C PRO A 960 37.04 2.81 27.05
N ASP A 961 38.29 3.30 27.17
CA ASP A 961 38.75 4.56 26.56
C ASP A 961 38.62 4.56 25.03
N ALA A 962 38.95 3.43 24.40
CA ALA A 962 38.91 3.28 22.95
C ALA A 962 37.47 3.46 22.41
N GLU A 963 36.48 2.91 23.10
CA GLU A 963 35.08 3.02 22.71
C GLU A 963 34.56 4.45 22.88
N VAL A 964 34.87 5.10 24.01
CA VAL A 964 34.53 6.52 24.23
C VAL A 964 35.11 7.40 23.13
N ALA A 965 36.39 7.20 22.78
CA ALA A 965 37.04 7.97 21.72
C ALA A 965 36.34 7.77 20.37
N ARG A 966 35.97 6.53 20.02
CA ARG A 966 35.28 6.25 18.75
C ARG A 966 33.89 6.86 18.69
N VAL A 967 33.12 6.78 19.78
CA VAL A 967 31.80 7.42 19.86
C VAL A 967 31.92 8.94 19.67
N VAL A 968 32.91 9.58 20.31
CA VAL A 968 33.17 11.01 20.12
C VAL A 968 33.48 11.33 18.65
N THR A 969 34.29 10.51 17.98
CA THR A 969 34.57 10.67 16.55
C THR A 969 33.29 10.61 15.71
N LEU A 970 32.43 9.62 15.93
CA LEU A 970 31.16 9.47 15.20
C LEU A 970 30.21 10.65 15.44
N VAL A 971 30.14 11.15 16.68
CA VAL A 971 29.33 12.34 17.01
C VAL A 971 29.84 13.58 16.27
N VAL A 972 31.16 13.79 16.23
CA VAL A 972 31.78 14.90 15.51
C VAL A 972 31.55 14.78 14.00
N GLU A 973 31.74 13.59 13.42
CA GLU A 973 31.50 13.32 12.00
C GLU A 973 30.04 13.60 11.61
N HIS A 974 29.09 13.22 12.46
CA HIS A 974 27.67 13.52 12.26
C HIS A 974 27.40 15.02 12.36
N ALA A 975 27.92 15.70 13.38
CA ALA A 975 27.72 17.13 13.56
C ALA A 975 28.25 17.95 12.36
N VAL A 976 29.36 17.53 11.75
CA VAL A 976 29.93 18.19 10.56
C VAL A 976 29.15 17.86 9.28
N ASN A 977 28.88 16.58 9.03
CA ASN A 977 28.37 16.15 7.72
C ASN A 977 26.84 16.08 7.64
N ARG A 978 26.14 16.08 8.78
CA ARG A 978 24.70 15.80 8.91
C ARG A 978 24.02 16.60 10.02
N ALA A 979 24.39 17.86 10.22
CA ALA A 979 23.86 18.72 11.28
C ALA A 979 22.31 18.89 11.28
N SER A 980 21.64 18.60 10.16
CA SER A 980 20.18 18.64 10.03
C SER A 980 19.46 17.38 10.54
N GLU A 981 20.14 16.24 10.65
CA GLU A 981 19.58 14.99 11.16
C GLU A 981 19.78 14.90 12.68
N SER A 982 18.77 14.44 13.42
CA SER A 982 18.88 14.31 14.87
C SER A 982 19.72 13.08 15.27
N LEU A 983 20.53 13.21 16.32
CA LEU A 983 21.45 12.17 16.81
C LEU A 983 21.27 11.93 18.30
N MET A 984 21.41 10.68 18.72
CA MET A 984 21.72 10.37 20.11
C MET A 984 22.70 9.22 20.24
N VAL A 985 23.35 9.16 21.39
CA VAL A 985 24.13 8.01 21.84
C VAL A 985 23.32 7.27 22.90
N VAL A 986 23.17 5.96 22.73
CA VAL A 986 22.53 5.06 23.71
C VAL A 986 23.58 4.09 24.23
N THR A 987 23.54 3.75 25.51
CA THR A 987 24.46 2.75 26.10
C THR A 987 23.81 1.95 27.24
N ALA A 988 24.35 0.75 27.50
CA ALA A 988 23.92 -0.13 28.56
C ALA A 988 24.55 0.19 29.95
N SER A 989 25.56 1.06 30.03
CA SER A 989 26.17 1.49 31.31
C SER A 989 25.92 2.97 31.58
N ARG A 990 25.39 3.28 32.78
CA ARG A 990 25.23 4.67 33.26
C ARG A 990 26.58 5.38 33.36
N THR A 991 27.59 4.70 33.89
CA THR A 991 28.97 5.20 33.96
C THR A 991 29.50 5.57 32.58
N HIS A 992 29.25 4.72 31.58
CA HIS A 992 29.65 4.99 30.21
C HIS A 992 28.90 6.18 29.62
N ALA A 993 27.59 6.30 29.86
CA ALA A 993 26.79 7.42 29.38
C ALA A 993 27.32 8.76 29.91
N GLU A 994 27.63 8.85 31.20
CA GLU A 994 28.21 10.04 31.83
C GLU A 994 29.57 10.39 31.25
N ARG A 995 30.44 9.38 31.06
CA ARG A 995 31.78 9.58 30.52
C ARG A 995 31.75 10.03 29.06
N VAL A 996 30.95 9.38 28.22
CA VAL A 996 30.74 9.78 26.82
C VAL A 996 30.21 11.21 26.76
N ARG A 997 29.20 11.54 27.58
CA ARG A 997 28.63 12.89 27.64
C ARG A 997 29.70 13.94 27.98
N ALA A 998 30.53 13.68 28.99
CA ALA A 998 31.63 14.57 29.37
C ALA A 998 32.68 14.70 28.24
N SER A 999 33.06 13.60 27.60
CA SER A 999 34.04 13.59 26.51
C SER A 999 33.54 14.30 25.25
N VAL A 1000 32.26 14.14 24.89
CA VAL A 1000 31.63 14.85 23.76
C VAL A 1000 31.62 16.35 24.02
N VAL A 1001 31.25 16.78 25.24
CA VAL A 1001 31.27 18.21 25.62
C VAL A 1001 32.69 18.77 25.55
N ALA A 1002 33.70 18.03 26.04
CA ALA A 1002 35.09 18.45 26.00
C ALA A 1002 35.63 18.54 24.56
N ALA A 1003 35.30 17.58 23.69
CA ALA A 1003 35.76 17.54 22.29
C ALA A 1003 35.15 18.66 21.42
N LEU A 1004 33.95 19.11 21.78
CA LEU A 1004 33.23 20.14 21.05
C LEU A 1004 33.43 21.54 21.66
N ALA A 1005 34.12 21.64 22.81
CA ALA A 1005 34.49 22.92 23.42
C ALA A 1005 35.45 23.70 22.53
N GLY A 1006 35.09 24.94 22.18
CA GLY A 1006 35.91 25.84 21.34
C GLY A 1006 35.76 25.66 19.83
N ARG A 1007 34.93 24.72 19.37
CA ARG A 1007 34.62 24.51 17.94
C ARG A 1007 33.29 25.18 17.55
N SER A 1008 33.37 26.36 16.95
CA SER A 1008 32.18 27.12 16.54
C SER A 1008 31.38 26.46 15.40
N ASP A 1009 32.01 25.60 14.59
CA ASP A 1009 31.41 24.89 13.46
C ASP A 1009 30.44 23.77 13.87
N VAL A 1010 30.52 23.27 15.11
CA VAL A 1010 29.72 22.15 15.62
C VAL A 1010 29.06 22.43 16.98
N ALA A 1011 29.42 23.53 17.67
CA ALA A 1011 28.83 23.91 18.95
C ALA A 1011 27.30 24.10 18.87
N GLU A 1012 26.81 24.67 17.77
CA GLU A 1012 25.39 24.92 17.56
C GLU A 1012 24.57 23.62 17.52
N PHE A 1013 25.13 22.51 17.05
CA PHE A 1013 24.45 21.21 17.00
C PHE A 1013 24.06 20.68 18.39
N ILE A 1014 24.90 20.90 19.41
CA ILE A 1014 24.62 20.47 20.79
C ILE A 1014 23.70 21.46 21.50
N SER A 1015 23.90 22.77 21.28
CA SER A 1015 23.19 23.81 22.02
C SER A 1015 21.88 24.25 21.38
N ARG A 1016 21.48 23.65 20.26
CA ARG A 1016 20.24 24.00 19.53
C ARG A 1016 19.01 23.72 20.39
N ASP A 1017 18.13 24.71 20.53
CA ASP A 1017 16.76 24.51 21.02
C ASP A 1017 15.94 23.85 19.89
N ALA A 1018 16.19 22.57 19.66
CA ALA A 1018 15.50 21.72 18.70
C ALA A 1018 14.47 20.84 19.43
N ALA A 1019 13.41 20.43 18.72
CA ALA A 1019 12.44 19.47 19.24
C ALA A 1019 13.11 18.14 19.65
N GLU A 1020 14.21 17.78 18.99
CA GLU A 1020 15.01 16.58 19.26
C GLU A 1020 16.49 16.93 19.42
N PRO A 1021 16.91 17.41 20.60
CA PRO A 1021 18.31 17.77 20.84
C PRO A 1021 19.20 16.54 20.89
N PHE A 1022 20.49 16.75 20.66
CA PHE A 1022 21.51 15.72 20.89
C PHE A 1022 21.50 15.28 22.35
N ALA A 1023 21.47 13.97 22.58
CA ALA A 1023 21.46 13.39 23.92
C ALA A 1023 22.38 12.16 23.99
N VAL A 1024 22.93 11.93 25.18
CA VAL A 1024 23.62 10.69 25.56
C VAL A 1024 22.82 10.08 26.69
N LEU A 1025 22.21 8.92 26.46
CA LEU A 1025 21.21 8.29 27.32
C LEU A 1025 21.58 6.84 27.60
N THR A 1026 21.12 6.32 28.74
CA THR A 1026 21.05 4.88 28.98
C THR A 1026 19.93 4.22 28.17
N LEU A 1027 19.90 2.89 28.09
CA LEU A 1027 18.81 2.16 27.43
C LEU A 1027 17.44 2.52 28.03
N GLU A 1028 17.34 2.55 29.37
CA GLU A 1028 16.11 2.90 30.08
C GLU A 1028 15.68 4.36 29.85
N GLU A 1029 16.63 5.32 29.90
CA GLU A 1029 16.33 6.73 29.61
C GLU A 1029 15.90 6.96 28.15
N SER A 1030 16.27 6.06 27.23
CA SER A 1030 15.93 6.17 25.80
C SER A 1030 14.52 5.66 25.44
N VAL A 1031 13.81 4.99 26.36
CA VAL A 1031 12.51 4.31 26.12
C VAL A 1031 11.47 5.22 25.45
N ALA A 1032 11.48 6.51 25.76
CA ALA A 1032 10.53 7.49 25.24
C ALA A 1032 11.14 8.50 24.25
N GLU A 1033 12.38 8.26 23.82
CA GLU A 1033 13.12 9.09 22.86
C GLU A 1033 13.27 8.36 21.52
N SER A 1034 13.42 9.12 20.43
CA SER A 1034 13.82 8.59 19.12
C SER A 1034 14.60 9.64 18.36
N ARG A 1035 15.52 9.21 17.48
CA ARG A 1035 16.34 10.12 16.66
C ARG A 1035 16.50 9.56 15.26
N ASP A 1036 16.86 10.41 14.30
CA ASP A 1036 17.16 9.97 12.94
C ASP A 1036 18.31 8.97 12.93
N ARG A 1037 19.35 9.24 13.72
CA ARG A 1037 20.51 8.38 13.88
C ARG A 1037 20.78 8.06 15.34
N VAL A 1038 21.21 6.82 15.59
CA VAL A 1038 21.61 6.34 16.92
C VAL A 1038 23.00 5.73 16.85
N VAL A 1039 23.86 6.13 17.78
CA VAL A 1039 25.09 5.39 18.09
C VAL A 1039 24.80 4.55 19.32
N PHE A 1040 24.72 3.24 19.17
CA PHE A 1040 24.58 2.33 20.30
C PHE A 1040 25.96 1.86 20.73
N SER A 1041 26.45 2.39 21.86
CA SER A 1041 27.74 1.98 22.45
C SER A 1041 27.49 0.95 23.55
N LEU A 1042 28.09 -0.23 23.43
CA LEU A 1042 27.94 -1.29 24.42
C LEU A 1042 28.41 -0.81 25.81
N GLY A 1043 29.54 -0.11 25.86
CA GLY A 1043 30.11 0.47 27.08
C GLY A 1043 30.90 -0.53 27.92
N PHE A 1044 31.16 -1.74 27.42
CA PHE A 1044 31.89 -2.80 28.12
C PHE A 1044 33.09 -3.28 27.31
N GLY A 1045 34.19 -3.55 28.02
CA GLY A 1045 35.47 -3.94 27.44
C GLY A 1045 35.99 -5.30 27.90
N LEU A 1046 37.18 -5.64 27.43
CA LEU A 1046 37.91 -6.85 27.83
C LEU A 1046 38.78 -6.57 29.06
N THR A 1047 39.02 -7.60 29.87
CA THR A 1047 40.09 -7.54 30.87
C THR A 1047 41.46 -7.39 30.19
N ARG A 1048 42.49 -6.92 30.92
CA ARG A 1048 43.88 -6.87 30.41
C ARG A 1048 44.42 -8.22 29.92
N HIS A 1049 43.79 -9.32 30.30
CA HIS A 1049 44.12 -10.68 29.86
C HIS A 1049 43.27 -11.17 28.68
N GLY A 1050 42.48 -10.29 28.05
CA GLY A 1050 41.66 -10.62 26.88
C GLY A 1050 40.38 -11.43 27.19
N ARG A 1051 40.01 -11.60 28.47
CA ARG A 1051 38.77 -12.28 28.86
C ARG A 1051 37.60 -11.31 28.92
N VAL A 1052 36.45 -11.73 28.42
CA VAL A 1052 35.16 -11.07 28.61
C VAL A 1052 34.54 -11.51 29.94
N LEU A 1053 33.89 -10.58 30.65
CA LEU A 1053 33.12 -10.84 31.87
C LEU A 1053 31.63 -10.99 31.48
N SER A 1054 30.89 -11.86 32.17
CA SER A 1054 29.52 -12.28 31.78
C SER A 1054 28.43 -11.25 32.07
N ASP A 1055 28.79 -10.03 32.45
CA ASP A 1055 27.87 -8.98 32.89
C ASP A 1055 28.01 -7.73 32.02
N PHE A 1056 26.95 -7.37 31.31
CA PHE A 1056 26.79 -6.13 30.52
C PHE A 1056 25.78 -5.18 31.14
N GLY A 1057 25.73 -5.15 32.48
CA GLY A 1057 24.85 -4.27 33.24
C GLY A 1057 23.38 -4.59 32.96
N ASP A 1058 22.61 -3.58 32.59
CA ASP A 1058 21.16 -3.71 32.42
C ASP A 1058 20.78 -4.78 31.37
N LEU A 1059 21.66 -5.06 30.38
CA LEU A 1059 21.44 -6.08 29.36
C LEU A 1059 21.56 -7.52 29.87
N SER A 1060 22.26 -7.74 30.98
CA SER A 1060 22.40 -9.06 31.62
C SER A 1060 21.30 -9.35 32.65
N THR A 1061 20.33 -8.44 32.83
CA THR A 1061 19.18 -8.63 33.72
C THR A 1061 18.00 -9.31 32.99
N PRO A 1062 16.98 -9.83 33.69
CA PRO A 1062 15.76 -10.34 33.06
C PRO A 1062 15.03 -9.33 32.17
N ASP A 1063 15.22 -8.03 32.39
CA ASP A 1063 14.65 -6.95 31.57
C ASP A 1063 15.53 -6.59 30.35
N GLY A 1064 16.69 -7.24 30.21
CA GLY A 1064 17.70 -6.93 29.21
C GLY A 1064 17.23 -7.10 27.77
N GLU A 1065 16.35 -8.06 27.48
CA GLU A 1065 15.77 -8.26 26.14
C GLU A 1065 14.89 -7.07 25.73
N ARG A 1066 14.03 -6.60 26.63
CA ARG A 1066 13.21 -5.40 26.43
C ARG A 1066 14.10 -4.19 26.19
N LEU A 1067 15.11 -3.98 27.04
CA LEU A 1067 16.04 -2.84 26.94
C LEU A 1067 16.85 -2.88 25.64
N LEU A 1068 17.31 -4.05 25.21
CA LEU A 1068 17.93 -4.22 23.91
C LEU A 1068 16.96 -3.83 22.79
N THR A 1069 15.73 -4.34 22.83
CA THR A 1069 14.70 -4.01 21.83
C THR A 1069 14.42 -2.50 21.80
N VAL A 1070 14.33 -1.86 22.96
CA VAL A 1070 14.23 -0.40 23.07
C VAL A 1070 15.40 0.23 22.33
N GLY A 1071 16.65 -0.09 22.69
CA GLY A 1071 17.86 0.44 22.06
C GLY A 1071 17.84 0.29 20.53
N MET A 1072 17.48 -0.90 20.04
CA MET A 1072 17.44 -1.23 18.61
C MET A 1072 16.31 -0.52 17.84
N THR A 1073 15.21 -0.15 18.50
CA THR A 1073 14.06 0.55 17.87
C THR A 1073 14.15 2.07 17.91
N ARG A 1074 15.19 2.63 18.53
CA ARG A 1074 15.33 4.07 18.74
C ARG A 1074 15.73 4.87 17.49
N ALA A 1075 16.39 4.22 16.53
CA ALA A 1075 16.81 4.85 15.29
C ALA A 1075 15.67 4.87 14.27
N ARG A 1076 15.42 6.02 13.64
CA ARG A 1076 14.49 6.10 12.51
C ARG A 1076 15.15 5.74 11.18
N ARG A 1077 16.42 6.14 10.97
CA ARG A 1077 17.10 5.97 9.68
C ARG A 1077 18.29 5.03 9.75
N SER A 1078 19.16 5.20 10.74
CA SER A 1078 20.40 4.44 10.81
C SER A 1078 20.94 4.28 12.23
N MET A 1079 21.56 3.12 12.47
CA MET A 1079 22.22 2.78 13.72
C MET A 1079 23.66 2.34 13.48
N VAL A 1080 24.56 2.86 14.30
CA VAL A 1080 25.95 2.38 14.40
C VAL A 1080 26.11 1.72 15.77
N ILE A 1081 26.37 0.42 15.79
CA ILE A 1081 26.70 -0.30 17.02
C ILE A 1081 28.22 -0.22 17.19
N VAL A 1082 28.69 0.39 18.29
CA VAL A 1082 30.10 0.45 18.65
C VAL A 1082 30.34 -0.55 19.77
N SER A 1083 31.29 -1.47 19.55
CA SER A 1083 31.60 -2.50 20.54
C SER A 1083 33.10 -2.77 20.59
N SER A 1084 33.66 -2.78 21.80
CA SER A 1084 35.02 -3.29 22.05
C SER A 1084 35.11 -4.82 22.02
N ILE A 1085 33.96 -5.52 21.96
CA ILE A 1085 33.86 -6.98 22.08
C ILE A 1085 33.27 -7.56 20.80
N ARG A 1086 33.89 -8.64 20.27
CA ARG A 1086 33.43 -9.38 19.09
C ARG A 1086 32.64 -10.64 19.51
N PRO A 1087 31.65 -11.10 18.73
CA PRO A 1087 30.92 -12.35 18.99
C PRO A 1087 31.84 -13.57 19.11
N SER A 1088 32.94 -13.59 18.35
CA SER A 1088 33.95 -14.67 18.40
C SER A 1088 34.78 -14.70 19.67
N ALA A 1089 34.61 -13.74 20.59
CA ALA A 1089 35.33 -13.69 21.86
C ALA A 1089 34.65 -14.49 22.99
N PHE A 1090 33.54 -15.18 22.70
CA PHE A 1090 32.77 -15.98 23.65
C PHE A 1090 32.77 -17.47 23.31
N ASP A 1091 32.72 -18.31 24.36
CA ASP A 1091 32.29 -19.70 24.28
C ASP A 1091 30.77 -19.76 24.56
N ASP A 1092 30.03 -20.58 23.81
CA ASP A 1092 28.57 -20.72 23.92
C ASP A 1092 28.11 -21.01 25.37
N GLY A 1093 27.07 -20.29 25.83
CA GLY A 1093 26.34 -20.58 27.08
C GLY A 1093 26.70 -19.75 28.32
N ARG A 1094 27.53 -18.69 28.22
CA ARG A 1094 27.91 -17.83 29.38
C ARG A 1094 27.17 -16.50 29.50
N LEU A 1095 26.39 -16.11 28.49
CA LEU A 1095 25.56 -14.90 28.51
C LEU A 1095 24.09 -15.29 28.59
N GLU A 1096 23.30 -14.51 29.30
CA GLU A 1096 21.85 -14.69 29.45
C GLU A 1096 21.11 -13.42 29.00
N HIS A 1097 19.80 -13.54 28.77
CA HIS A 1097 18.90 -12.41 28.44
C HIS A 1097 19.35 -11.57 27.23
N GLY A 1098 19.24 -10.24 27.32
CA GLY A 1098 19.53 -9.31 26.22
C GLY A 1098 20.99 -9.35 25.77
N ALA A 1099 21.94 -9.64 26.67
CA ALA A 1099 23.35 -9.78 26.33
C ALA A 1099 23.60 -10.93 25.34
N ALA A 1100 22.92 -12.08 25.53
CA ALA A 1100 23.00 -13.22 24.62
C ALA A 1100 22.38 -12.89 23.26
N THR A 1101 21.19 -12.27 23.26
CA THR A 1101 20.47 -11.88 22.03
C THR A 1101 21.26 -10.88 21.20
N LEU A 1102 21.89 -9.87 21.82
CA LEU A 1102 22.75 -8.92 21.12
C LEU A 1102 23.92 -9.63 20.41
N MET A 1103 24.58 -10.57 21.07
CA MET A 1103 25.71 -11.29 20.46
C MET A 1103 25.25 -12.22 19.33
N GLY A 1104 24.10 -12.87 19.46
CA GLY A 1104 23.48 -13.65 18.37
C GLY A 1104 23.16 -12.78 17.15
N ILE A 1105 22.59 -11.60 17.38
CA ILE A 1105 22.34 -10.57 16.35
C ILE A 1105 23.63 -10.17 15.64
N LEU A 1106 24.68 -9.84 16.38
CA LEU A 1106 25.98 -9.43 15.83
C LEU A 1106 26.68 -10.56 15.06
N GLY A 1107 26.48 -11.82 15.46
CA GLY A 1107 26.98 -13.00 14.74
C GLY A 1107 26.27 -13.21 13.39
N ASN A 1108 24.94 -13.08 13.35
CA ASN A 1108 24.12 -13.30 12.16
C ASN A 1108 24.21 -12.16 11.13
N LEU A 1109 24.55 -10.94 11.57
CA LEU A 1109 24.77 -9.79 10.68
C LEU A 1109 25.92 -10.02 9.68
N ALA A 1110 26.92 -10.86 10.05
CA ALA A 1110 28.05 -11.16 9.18
C ALA A 1110 27.72 -12.19 8.07
N SER A 1111 26.64 -12.96 8.22
CA SER A 1111 26.27 -14.05 7.30
C SER A 1111 25.10 -13.74 6.36
N ARG A 1112 24.35 -12.66 6.59
CA ARG A 1112 23.20 -12.28 5.75
C ARG A 1112 23.66 -11.54 4.49
N ASN A 1113 23.91 -12.28 3.41
CA ASN A 1113 24.00 -11.72 2.06
C ASN A 1113 23.28 -12.61 1.03
N ARG A 1114 22.28 -12.00 0.38
CA ARG A 1114 21.52 -12.42 -0.82
C ARG A 1114 20.64 -13.67 -0.68
N GLU A 1115 19.35 -13.43 -0.44
CA GLU A 1115 18.29 -14.38 -0.77
C GLU A 1115 18.22 -14.62 -2.29
N ALA A 1116 17.84 -15.84 -2.67
CA ALA A 1116 17.71 -16.29 -4.05
C ALA A 1116 16.51 -15.64 -4.75
N ARG A 1117 16.69 -15.22 -6.01
CA ARG A 1117 15.67 -14.56 -6.83
C ARG A 1117 14.57 -15.56 -7.23
N LEU A 1118 13.30 -15.21 -7.03
CA LEU A 1118 12.13 -15.96 -7.50
C LEU A 1118 11.64 -15.48 -8.88
N GLU A 1119 12.57 -15.19 -9.80
CA GLU A 1119 12.25 -14.57 -11.09
C GLU A 1119 11.33 -15.44 -11.98
N ASP A 1120 11.40 -16.77 -11.82
CA ASP A 1120 10.59 -17.71 -12.60
C ASP A 1120 9.09 -17.67 -12.26
N LEU A 1121 8.71 -17.11 -11.09
CA LEU A 1121 7.31 -16.96 -10.66
C LEU A 1121 6.68 -15.63 -11.07
N ALA A 1122 7.47 -14.71 -11.66
CA ALA A 1122 7.00 -13.37 -11.98
C ALA A 1122 6.03 -13.33 -13.17
N ASP A 1123 5.10 -12.38 -13.12
CA ASP A 1123 4.12 -12.12 -14.17
C ASP A 1123 4.78 -11.96 -15.56
N PRO A 1124 4.21 -12.51 -16.66
CA PRO A 1124 4.75 -12.35 -18.01
C PRO A 1124 4.98 -10.91 -18.46
N LEU A 1125 4.10 -9.97 -18.08
CA LEU A 1125 4.23 -8.54 -18.40
C LEU A 1125 5.42 -7.93 -17.66
N THR A 1126 5.56 -8.27 -16.38
CA THR A 1126 6.70 -7.89 -15.54
C THR A 1126 8.02 -8.41 -16.13
N ARG A 1127 8.07 -9.68 -16.54
CA ARG A 1127 9.26 -10.25 -17.20
C ARG A 1127 9.58 -9.59 -18.53
N ALA A 1128 8.58 -9.17 -19.30
CA ALA A 1128 8.80 -8.43 -20.55
C ALA A 1128 9.46 -7.07 -20.28
N LEU A 1129 8.95 -6.30 -19.31
CA LEU A 1129 9.55 -5.02 -18.90
C LEU A 1129 10.98 -5.19 -18.37
N ALA A 1130 11.22 -6.19 -17.51
CA ALA A 1130 12.53 -6.45 -16.94
C ALA A 1130 13.58 -6.76 -18.02
N ARG A 1131 13.21 -7.50 -19.08
CA ARG A 1131 14.09 -7.75 -20.23
C ARG A 1131 14.46 -6.47 -20.97
N GLU A 1132 13.49 -5.61 -21.27
CA GLU A 1132 13.75 -4.35 -21.98
C GLU A 1132 14.59 -3.36 -21.14
N LEU A 1133 14.33 -3.26 -19.83
CA LEU A 1133 15.16 -2.45 -18.92
C LEU A 1133 16.61 -2.94 -18.89
N ARG A 1134 16.84 -4.25 -18.82
CA ARG A 1134 18.19 -4.83 -18.88
C ARG A 1134 18.88 -4.59 -20.23
N ARG A 1135 18.11 -4.56 -21.33
CA ARG A 1135 18.63 -4.22 -22.67
C ARG A 1135 19.17 -2.78 -22.73
N LEU A 1136 18.64 -1.88 -21.91
CA LEU A 1136 19.15 -0.51 -21.73
C LEU A 1136 20.36 -0.42 -20.78
N GLY A 1137 20.86 -1.55 -20.25
CA GLY A 1137 21.98 -1.58 -19.30
C GLY A 1137 21.59 -1.24 -17.86
N ILE A 1138 20.31 -1.29 -17.51
CA ILE A 1138 19.80 -1.04 -16.16
C ILE A 1138 19.86 -2.34 -15.36
N GLU A 1139 20.32 -2.27 -14.10
CA GLU A 1139 20.22 -3.40 -13.19
C GLU A 1139 18.79 -3.51 -12.65
N VAL A 1140 18.19 -4.69 -12.76
CA VAL A 1140 16.78 -4.93 -12.43
C VAL A 1140 16.65 -6.20 -11.62
N ASP A 1141 15.95 -6.10 -10.48
CA ASP A 1141 15.47 -7.25 -9.73
C ASP A 1141 13.94 -7.28 -9.78
N VAL A 1142 13.41 -8.49 -9.96
CA VAL A 1142 11.97 -8.77 -10.03
C VAL A 1142 11.55 -9.40 -8.72
N ASP A 1143 10.37 -9.04 -8.24
CA ASP A 1143 9.81 -9.48 -6.96
C ASP A 1143 10.79 -9.25 -5.79
N TYR A 1144 11.27 -8.01 -5.69
CA TYR A 1144 12.26 -7.63 -4.69
C TYR A 1144 11.67 -7.80 -3.28
N ARG A 1145 12.23 -8.81 -2.59
CA ARG A 1145 11.83 -9.24 -1.24
C ARG A 1145 10.37 -9.70 -1.12
N GLY A 1146 9.75 -10.13 -2.22
CA GLY A 1146 8.33 -10.54 -2.21
C GLY A 1146 7.33 -9.38 -2.07
N LEU A 1147 7.80 -8.12 -2.13
CA LEU A 1147 7.00 -6.93 -1.80
C LEU A 1147 6.92 -5.91 -2.93
N LEU A 1148 7.96 -5.81 -3.76
CA LEU A 1148 8.03 -4.85 -4.87
C LEU A 1148 8.19 -5.59 -6.21
N PRO A 1149 7.28 -5.42 -7.17
CA PRO A 1149 7.22 -6.24 -8.37
C PRO A 1149 8.41 -6.05 -9.29
N ILE A 1150 8.81 -4.80 -9.57
CA ILE A 1150 10.05 -4.45 -10.26
C ILE A 1150 10.74 -3.33 -9.51
N VAL A 1151 12.03 -3.53 -9.26
CA VAL A 1151 12.96 -2.49 -8.84
C VAL A 1151 14.11 -2.42 -9.81
N ALA A 1152 14.57 -1.20 -10.08
CA ALA A 1152 15.64 -0.93 -11.03
C ALA A 1152 16.60 0.12 -10.48
N ARG A 1153 17.90 -0.01 -10.75
CA ARG A 1153 18.91 0.98 -10.35
C ARG A 1153 19.88 1.34 -11.47
N TYR A 1154 20.26 2.61 -11.49
CA TYR A 1154 21.29 3.14 -12.37
C TYR A 1154 21.92 4.40 -11.75
N GLN A 1155 23.26 4.48 -11.77
CA GLN A 1155 24.05 5.62 -11.26
C GLN A 1155 23.59 6.18 -9.90
N GLY A 1156 23.28 5.31 -8.93
CA GLY A 1156 22.89 5.74 -7.58
C GLY A 1156 21.44 6.21 -7.42
N LYS A 1157 20.60 6.07 -8.46
CA LYS A 1157 19.15 6.24 -8.39
C LYS A 1157 18.45 4.88 -8.40
N ALA A 1158 17.30 4.80 -7.75
CA ALA A 1158 16.46 3.61 -7.70
C ALA A 1158 15.02 3.93 -8.09
N VAL A 1159 14.44 3.09 -8.93
CA VAL A 1159 13.05 3.12 -9.40
C VAL A 1159 12.31 1.90 -8.87
N VAL A 1160 11.04 2.09 -8.56
CA VAL A 1160 10.05 1.02 -8.41
C VAL A 1160 8.97 1.21 -9.47
N ALA A 1161 8.65 0.14 -10.19
CA ALA A 1161 7.61 0.15 -11.22
C ALA A 1161 6.50 -0.84 -10.84
N GLU A 1162 5.27 -0.33 -10.62
CA GLU A 1162 4.11 -1.15 -10.24
C GLU A 1162 3.08 -1.23 -11.38
N SER A 1163 2.64 -2.45 -11.67
CA SER A 1163 1.71 -2.77 -12.76
C SER A 1163 0.28 -3.04 -12.26
N ASP A 1164 -0.73 -3.02 -13.16
CA ASP A 1164 -2.14 -3.27 -12.79
C ASP A 1164 -2.34 -4.54 -11.92
N PRO A 1165 -1.74 -5.70 -12.25
CA PRO A 1165 -1.79 -6.92 -11.43
C PRO A 1165 -1.46 -6.73 -9.94
N GLU A 1166 -0.53 -5.84 -9.64
CA GLU A 1166 0.09 -5.67 -8.32
C GLU A 1166 -0.73 -4.76 -7.41
N THR A 1167 -1.78 -4.16 -7.97
CA THR A 1167 -2.67 -3.23 -7.26
C THR A 1167 -4.01 -3.87 -6.91
N ILE A 1168 -4.20 -5.18 -7.10
CA ILE A 1168 -5.49 -5.87 -6.90
C ILE A 1168 -5.80 -6.03 -5.41
N GLY A 1169 -7.06 -5.81 -5.02
CA GLY A 1169 -7.56 -6.03 -3.65
C GLY A 1169 -7.37 -4.84 -2.69
N GLU A 1170 -6.53 -3.87 -3.04
CA GLU A 1170 -6.36 -2.63 -2.28
C GLU A 1170 -7.27 -1.50 -2.82
N SER A 1171 -7.58 -0.52 -1.97
CA SER A 1171 -8.39 0.64 -2.36
C SER A 1171 -7.66 1.56 -3.33
N LEU A 1172 -8.40 2.34 -4.14
CA LEU A 1172 -7.82 3.35 -5.02
C LEU A 1172 -6.95 4.35 -4.25
N ARG A 1173 -7.37 4.73 -3.04
CA ARG A 1173 -6.58 5.61 -2.16
C ARG A 1173 -5.23 4.98 -1.80
N GLU A 1174 -5.23 3.70 -1.44
CA GLU A 1174 -4.00 2.98 -1.11
C GLU A 1174 -3.06 2.89 -2.33
N THR A 1175 -3.57 2.37 -3.45
CA THR A 1175 -2.77 2.05 -4.64
C THR A 1175 -2.28 3.29 -5.38
N LEU A 1176 -3.12 4.34 -5.48
CA LEU A 1176 -2.81 5.52 -6.28
C LEU A 1176 -2.19 6.65 -5.46
N ARG A 1177 -2.43 6.73 -4.13
CA ARG A 1177 -1.94 7.82 -3.29
C ARG A 1177 -1.00 7.36 -2.17
N LEU A 1178 -1.46 6.55 -1.22
CA LEU A 1178 -0.73 6.28 0.02
C LEU A 1178 0.56 5.48 -0.22
N ARG A 1179 0.46 4.33 -0.89
CA ARG A 1179 1.60 3.47 -1.21
C ARG A 1179 2.66 4.19 -2.07
N PRO A 1180 2.30 4.90 -3.16
CA PRO A 1180 3.26 5.72 -3.91
C PRO A 1180 3.93 6.82 -3.07
N GLN A 1181 3.20 7.46 -2.16
CA GLN A 1181 3.78 8.47 -1.26
C GLN A 1181 4.79 7.86 -0.29
N ILE A 1182 4.49 6.69 0.26
CA ILE A 1182 5.40 5.95 1.15
C ILE A 1182 6.67 5.54 0.41
N LEU A 1183 6.55 4.94 -0.79
CA LEU A 1183 7.70 4.55 -1.60
C LEU A 1183 8.60 5.75 -1.95
N ARG A 1184 8.01 6.91 -2.28
CA ARG A 1184 8.78 8.15 -2.48
C ARG A 1184 9.50 8.62 -1.22
N ARG A 1185 8.85 8.55 -0.04
CA ARG A 1185 9.50 8.86 1.25
C ARG A 1185 10.64 7.90 1.58
N LEU A 1186 10.54 6.64 1.13
CA LEU A 1186 11.58 5.63 1.20
C LEU A 1186 12.68 5.81 0.13
N GLY A 1187 12.64 6.87 -0.66
CA GLY A 1187 13.67 7.23 -1.63
C GLY A 1187 13.54 6.55 -2.99
N TRP A 1188 12.43 5.85 -3.26
CA TRP A 1188 12.15 5.30 -4.57
C TRP A 1188 11.58 6.37 -5.51
N HIS A 1189 12.00 6.33 -6.76
CA HIS A 1189 11.22 6.93 -7.82
C HIS A 1189 10.10 5.98 -8.23
N TYR A 1190 8.87 6.36 -7.89
CA TYR A 1190 7.68 5.57 -8.20
C TYR A 1190 7.19 5.80 -9.63
N VAL A 1191 7.02 4.72 -10.39
CA VAL A 1191 6.44 4.72 -11.74
C VAL A 1191 5.24 3.78 -11.78
N ARG A 1192 4.10 4.30 -12.22
CA ARG A 1192 2.92 3.49 -12.51
C ARG A 1192 3.00 3.00 -13.96
N VAL A 1193 2.69 1.73 -14.18
CA VAL A 1193 2.71 1.13 -15.53
C VAL A 1193 1.42 0.36 -15.77
N HIS A 1194 0.76 0.60 -16.89
CA HIS A 1194 -0.48 -0.09 -17.25
C HIS A 1194 -0.19 -1.38 -18.02
N ALA A 1195 -1.00 -2.42 -17.82
CA ALA A 1195 -0.86 -3.71 -18.48
C ALA A 1195 -0.96 -3.58 -20.02
N PHE A 1196 -1.84 -2.70 -20.50
CA PHE A 1196 -1.96 -2.40 -21.92
C PHE A 1196 -0.68 -1.78 -22.51
N ASP A 1197 -0.04 -0.86 -21.78
CA ASP A 1197 1.25 -0.27 -22.18
C ASP A 1197 2.37 -1.33 -22.25
N LEU A 1198 2.42 -2.23 -21.25
CA LEU A 1198 3.39 -3.32 -21.19
C LEU A 1198 3.21 -4.34 -22.32
N TYR A 1199 1.98 -4.55 -22.77
CA TYR A 1199 1.68 -5.39 -23.90
C TYR A 1199 1.99 -4.70 -25.23
N SER A 1200 1.59 -3.45 -25.41
CA SER A 1200 1.70 -2.75 -26.70
C SER A 1200 3.10 -2.23 -27.02
N ASP A 1201 3.80 -1.67 -26.02
CA ASP A 1201 5.12 -1.05 -26.21
C ASP A 1201 5.98 -1.14 -24.92
N PRO A 1202 6.43 -2.34 -24.53
CA PRO A 1202 7.30 -2.51 -23.35
C PRO A 1202 8.64 -1.78 -23.49
N ALA A 1203 9.14 -1.61 -24.73
CA ALA A 1203 10.39 -0.90 -25.00
C ALA A 1203 10.24 0.62 -24.74
N GLY A 1204 9.12 1.23 -25.16
CA GLY A 1204 8.80 2.62 -24.85
C GLY A 1204 8.64 2.86 -23.35
N VAL A 1205 7.99 1.95 -22.62
CA VAL A 1205 7.90 2.01 -21.15
C VAL A 1205 9.31 1.97 -20.52
N ALA A 1206 10.15 1.03 -20.95
CA ALA A 1206 11.53 0.90 -20.47
C ALA A 1206 12.35 2.17 -20.75
N SER A 1207 12.16 2.80 -21.92
CA SER A 1207 12.80 4.07 -22.27
C SER A 1207 12.39 5.20 -21.32
N ARG A 1208 11.09 5.34 -20.99
CA ARG A 1208 10.60 6.35 -20.02
C ARG A 1208 11.21 6.15 -18.63
N ILE A 1209 11.32 4.90 -18.18
CA ILE A 1209 11.99 4.57 -16.92
C ILE A 1209 13.49 4.88 -16.98
N GLY A 1210 14.14 4.57 -18.11
CA GLY A 1210 15.54 4.90 -18.37
C GLY A 1210 15.82 6.40 -18.29
N GLU A 1211 14.98 7.23 -18.90
CA GLU A 1211 15.07 8.70 -18.83
C GLU A 1211 14.99 9.20 -17.38
N LEU A 1212 14.06 8.65 -16.58
CA LEU A 1212 13.91 8.99 -15.17
C LEU A 1212 15.16 8.62 -14.35
N LEU A 1213 15.80 7.50 -14.69
CA LEU A 1213 17.07 7.06 -14.13
C LEU A 1213 18.29 7.85 -14.66
N GLY A 1214 18.12 8.69 -15.69
CA GLY A 1214 19.17 9.53 -16.26
C GLY A 1214 19.92 8.92 -17.44
N ILE A 1215 19.35 7.90 -18.10
CA ILE A 1215 19.86 7.38 -19.37
C ILE A 1215 19.38 8.31 -20.48
N ALA A 1216 20.32 8.85 -21.27
CA ALA A 1216 19.97 9.67 -22.42
C ALA A 1216 19.29 8.79 -23.49
N PRO A 1217 18.19 9.26 -24.12
CA PRO A 1217 17.50 8.48 -25.14
C PRO A 1217 18.47 8.18 -26.30
N ALA A 1218 18.55 6.90 -26.68
CA ALA A 1218 19.33 6.45 -27.82
C ALA A 1218 18.73 7.04 -29.11
N GLY A 1219 19.18 8.22 -29.51
CA GLY A 1219 18.66 8.94 -30.68
C GLY A 1219 18.96 10.43 -30.74
N ALA A 1220 19.36 11.08 -29.65
CA ALA A 1220 19.87 12.46 -29.70
C ALA A 1220 21.36 12.45 -30.07
N ALA A 1221 21.66 12.24 -31.37
CA ALA A 1221 22.93 12.70 -31.91
C ALA A 1221 23.03 14.20 -31.59
N ALA A 1222 24.08 14.58 -30.86
CA ALA A 1222 24.42 15.98 -30.67
C ALA A 1222 24.42 16.65 -32.06
N PRO A 1223 23.74 17.79 -32.27
CA PRO A 1223 24.02 18.58 -33.45
C PRO A 1223 25.51 18.96 -33.35
N ASP A 1224 26.29 18.60 -34.38
CA ASP A 1224 27.65 19.10 -34.58
C ASP A 1224 27.58 20.63 -34.57
N ALA A 1225 27.78 21.21 -33.39
CA ALA A 1225 27.99 22.63 -33.21
C ALA A 1225 29.47 22.92 -33.46
N THR A 1226 29.91 22.73 -34.70
CA THR A 1226 30.97 23.57 -35.27
C THR A 1226 30.32 24.90 -35.62
N THR A 1227 30.14 25.75 -34.61
CA THR A 1227 29.95 27.18 -34.83
C THR A 1227 31.03 27.87 -34.02
N GLU A 1228 31.98 28.43 -34.75
CA GLU A 1228 33.12 29.18 -34.24
C GLU A 1228 32.67 30.26 -33.25
N SER A 1229 33.42 30.35 -32.16
CA SER A 1229 33.36 31.44 -31.19
C SER A 1229 33.65 32.76 -31.90
N LEU A 1230 32.65 33.64 -31.95
CA LEU A 1230 32.84 35.07 -32.18
C LEU A 1230 32.85 35.77 -30.83
N ASP A 1231 34.01 36.33 -30.52
CA ASP A 1231 34.30 37.14 -29.34
C ASP A 1231 33.37 38.36 -29.18
N LEU A 1232 33.40 38.90 -27.94
CA LEU A 1232 33.19 40.31 -27.49
C LEU A 1232 31.86 40.64 -26.75
N PRO A 1233 31.89 41.60 -25.78
CA PRO A 1233 31.84 41.26 -24.35
C PRO A 1233 30.75 42.02 -23.55
N ASP A 1234 30.42 41.47 -22.37
CA ASP A 1234 30.15 42.11 -21.05
C ASP A 1234 29.27 41.21 -20.17
#